data_AF-A0A520QKY2-F1
#
_entry.id   AF-A0A520QKY2-F1
#
_cell.length_a   1.000
_cell.length_b   1.000
_cell.length_c   1.000
_cell.angle_alpha   90.00
_cell.angle_beta   90.00
_cell.angle_gamma   90.00
#
_symmetry.space_group_name_H-M   'P 1'
#
loop_
_entity.id
_entity.type
_entity.pdbx_description
1 polymer ?
#
loop_
_entity_poly.entity_id
_entity_poly.type
_entity_poly.pdbx_seq_one_letter_code
_entity_poly.pdbx_strand_id
1 'polypeptide(L)'
;SLASPGALARLAGLYGADSGSLEARLASAAPQLAAESVTIVLDDADRASDDARAGIVALARGLAVTGAGSLAVIGSDEALTSRLEAAGAEATAIPPLSSEDVRGLLEDAGARASRSLVDALREASAGRAGVVASLAAALADDPRRSDAEVVAEARQRLAPRPSEIPRDARAAAIAALDAGEGRRALALLDTLDDPTEADLVQRASALELIGQLADALDVLGTLAPAHGNWRARLAAKLGRYEDALRLAADDEEGCALAASAALSLGRLDEVETRVRRGEEIGEAARFASIRSDASLRAGDAAAAAAHAQVARDAAQTPRQIAEAESRLGSALSLGREPERARAHHVAALEAAEAAGEPSMLPAYIVNVATAHHALGELGAAMARYEEAARLSERLGRTAMAAVALTNLAGLLVSVGARAEAEAVLGAAREAAEASGAAIYRSQCALIDAERLSNEDRARAEALARDAASGFEACGASRQVLEARLLLAELSGDPEAMAGQGDALRASGLEARFALLQAEVARREGALDAALSSSLRAAESADSTLRARALSLAAEVARRHGDPDAAARAAAAREAAEEVASALPPGLRERYLAGAPEPPSPTPEPAARRLGEGGRRLLSLVRRVLLEGDERRVLEAAVDEAVASTRAERAFLLRPQDAGEEVLVARNLDRDTIRSGRFSRSVAERVLASGEPVLTEMATADPSLAGARSVADLGLRSILCVPIRSPGRVVGALYLDHRFETARFDGEDLELVGAIGDVIGMALENARLHREARARAGALERVNEEIREENVRAAMRLERLEQRLAADERGEGEAEAGIVGTSRPIRRAIGVARRVAPSDLSVLVEGESGTGKELFARFVHAESHRSDGPFLAVNCGALPENLLESELFGHVRGAFTGAHRDHPGLFRSARGGTVFLDEVGDMPPRMQTRLLRVLQEREVRAVGAEREEPVDVRVVAATNRDLAAAVEEGAFREDLFYRLVGVRVALPPLRERQSDIPLLAAHALERIASEPGMRAVTLSKAALATLLLHPWPGNVRELWQTLRRAVLVAEGDALEPEDLALGVDGALDRRAALRRFDRRLVEEALRAADGNRTAAARALGVSRMTIHRWIKRYDLG
;
A
#
# COMPACT_ATOMS: atom_id res chain seq x y z
N SER A 1 -34.22 -12.49 -30.36
CA SER A 1 -34.54 -11.08 -30.70
C SER A 1 -33.58 -10.65 -31.81
N LEU A 2 -34.07 -9.95 -32.84
CA LEU A 2 -33.49 -9.72 -34.18
C LEU A 2 -33.69 -10.86 -35.21
N ALA A 3 -34.93 -11.09 -35.60
CA ALA A 3 -35.25 -11.78 -36.85
C ALA A 3 -36.30 -10.96 -37.61
N SER A 4 -36.17 -10.85 -38.93
CA SER A 4 -37.20 -10.21 -39.76
C SER A 4 -38.53 -10.98 -39.61
N PRO A 5 -39.71 -10.33 -39.73
CA PRO A 5 -41.00 -11.02 -39.65
C PRO A 5 -41.13 -12.21 -40.62
N GLY A 6 -40.42 -12.16 -41.76
CA GLY A 6 -40.34 -13.26 -42.73
C GLY A 6 -39.47 -14.45 -42.27
N ALA A 7 -38.40 -14.20 -41.52
CA ALA A 7 -37.57 -15.24 -40.91
C ALA A 7 -38.31 -15.97 -39.76
N LEU A 8 -39.10 -15.23 -38.97
CA LEU A 8 -39.96 -15.79 -37.92
C LEU A 8 -41.08 -16.68 -38.48
N ALA A 9 -41.72 -16.28 -39.59
CA ALA A 9 -42.75 -17.11 -40.24
C ALA A 9 -42.20 -18.43 -40.83
N ARG A 10 -40.94 -18.42 -41.32
CA ARG A 10 -40.25 -19.60 -41.84
C ARG A 10 -39.77 -20.55 -40.75
N LEU A 11 -39.28 -20.01 -39.63
CA LEU A 11 -38.98 -20.79 -38.42
C LEU A 11 -40.24 -21.40 -37.79
N ALA A 12 -41.37 -20.67 -37.79
CA ALA A 12 -42.65 -21.22 -37.34
C ALA A 12 -43.17 -22.35 -38.24
N GLY A 13 -42.98 -22.26 -39.57
CA GLY A 13 -43.28 -23.35 -40.51
C GLY A 13 -42.41 -24.61 -40.31
N LEU A 14 -41.23 -24.46 -39.72
CA LEU A 14 -40.38 -25.59 -39.32
C LEU A 14 -40.91 -26.33 -38.08
N TYR A 15 -41.81 -25.76 -37.29
CA TYR A 15 -42.44 -26.47 -36.17
C TYR A 15 -43.76 -27.17 -36.53
N GLY A 16 -44.30 -26.96 -37.74
CA GLY A 16 -45.68 -27.36 -38.09
C GLY A 16 -45.90 -28.45 -39.15
N ALA A 17 -44.89 -29.23 -39.59
CA ALA A 17 -45.08 -30.26 -40.63
C ALA A 17 -44.42 -31.60 -40.28
N ASP A 18 -45.21 -32.67 -40.37
CA ASP A 18 -44.85 -34.07 -40.12
C ASP A 18 -43.84 -34.61 -41.16
N SER A 19 -42.88 -35.44 -40.69
CA SER A 19 -42.01 -36.39 -41.44
C SER A 19 -40.51 -36.11 -41.70
N GLY A 20 -39.72 -35.54 -40.75
CA GLY A 20 -38.24 -35.60 -40.81
C GLY A 20 -37.48 -35.13 -39.55
N SER A 21 -36.25 -35.63 -39.33
CA SER A 21 -35.43 -35.29 -38.13
C SER A 21 -35.06 -33.79 -38.11
N LEU A 22 -35.08 -33.19 -36.92
CA LEU A 22 -34.82 -31.75 -36.73
C LEU A 22 -33.45 -31.33 -37.28
N GLU A 23 -32.45 -32.19 -37.16
CA GLU A 23 -31.09 -32.00 -37.67
C GLU A 23 -31.05 -31.92 -39.21
N ALA A 24 -31.77 -32.81 -39.91
CA ALA A 24 -31.85 -32.77 -41.38
C ALA A 24 -32.59 -31.52 -41.88
N ARG A 25 -33.57 -31.05 -41.12
CA ARG A 25 -34.36 -29.86 -41.46
C ARG A 25 -33.58 -28.57 -41.20
N LEU A 26 -32.83 -28.50 -40.10
CA LEU A 26 -31.94 -27.38 -39.79
C LEU A 26 -30.75 -27.32 -40.75
N ALA A 27 -30.16 -28.46 -41.11
CA ALA A 27 -29.10 -28.53 -42.13
C ALA A 27 -29.60 -28.10 -43.52
N SER A 28 -30.85 -28.44 -43.87
CA SER A 28 -31.53 -27.99 -45.09
C SER A 28 -31.81 -26.48 -45.11
N ALA A 29 -32.17 -25.91 -43.95
CA ALA A 29 -32.48 -24.48 -43.81
C ALA A 29 -31.23 -23.59 -43.63
N ALA A 30 -30.11 -24.14 -43.16
CA ALA A 30 -28.88 -23.41 -42.86
C ALA A 30 -28.32 -22.56 -44.03
N PRO A 31 -28.32 -23.01 -45.30
CA PRO A 31 -27.87 -22.19 -46.42
C PRO A 31 -28.78 -20.98 -46.70
N GLN A 32 -30.08 -21.11 -46.40
CA GLN A 32 -31.06 -20.05 -46.62
C GLN A 32 -31.06 -19.04 -45.46
N LEU A 33 -30.85 -19.50 -44.23
CA LEU A 33 -30.68 -18.63 -43.04
C LEU A 33 -29.33 -17.89 -43.05
N ALA A 34 -28.30 -18.51 -43.62
CA ALA A 34 -26.99 -17.89 -43.86
C ALA A 34 -27.05 -16.66 -44.79
N ALA A 35 -28.11 -16.48 -45.60
CA ALA A 35 -28.22 -15.30 -46.46
C ALA A 35 -28.59 -14.01 -45.70
N GLU A 36 -29.11 -14.10 -44.47
CA GLU A 36 -29.72 -12.96 -43.76
C GLU A 36 -28.91 -12.41 -42.57
N SER A 37 -27.67 -12.87 -42.31
CA SER A 37 -26.82 -12.38 -41.20
C SER A 37 -27.52 -12.37 -39.83
N VAL A 38 -28.11 -13.51 -39.46
CA VAL A 38 -28.95 -13.62 -38.26
C VAL A 38 -28.10 -13.96 -37.04
N THR A 39 -28.28 -13.21 -35.94
CA THR A 39 -27.81 -13.65 -34.61
C THR A 39 -28.90 -14.50 -33.98
N ILE A 40 -28.63 -15.79 -33.83
CA ILE A 40 -29.55 -16.72 -33.19
C ILE A 40 -29.14 -16.78 -31.71
N VAL A 41 -30.02 -16.28 -30.84
CA VAL A 41 -29.85 -16.40 -29.39
C VAL A 41 -30.64 -17.60 -28.94
N LEU A 42 -29.96 -18.65 -28.48
CA LEU A 42 -30.57 -19.84 -27.89
C LEU A 42 -30.50 -19.73 -26.38
N ASP A 43 -31.66 -19.54 -25.76
CA ASP A 43 -31.85 -19.57 -24.32
C ASP A 43 -32.31 -20.98 -23.89
N ASP A 44 -31.96 -21.40 -22.66
CA ASP A 44 -32.20 -22.76 -22.14
C ASP A 44 -31.57 -23.91 -22.98
N ALA A 45 -30.39 -23.70 -23.58
CA ALA A 45 -29.73 -24.74 -24.39
C ALA A 45 -29.25 -25.96 -23.56
N ASP A 46 -29.05 -25.75 -22.26
CA ASP A 46 -28.86 -26.78 -21.24
C ASP A 46 -30.12 -27.65 -21.01
N ARG A 47 -31.21 -27.39 -21.76
CA ARG A 47 -32.47 -28.13 -21.74
C ARG A 47 -32.91 -28.75 -23.09
N ALA A 48 -31.97 -28.85 -24.03
CA ALA A 48 -32.20 -29.57 -25.28
C ALA A 48 -31.93 -31.08 -25.12
N SER A 49 -32.76 -31.94 -25.73
CA SER A 49 -32.47 -33.39 -25.82
C SER A 49 -31.12 -33.64 -26.51
N ASP A 50 -30.46 -34.76 -26.29
CA ASP A 50 -29.14 -35.03 -26.91
C ASP A 50 -29.15 -34.90 -28.43
N ASP A 51 -30.22 -35.34 -29.10
CA ASP A 51 -30.42 -35.14 -30.54
C ASP A 51 -30.61 -33.66 -30.90
N ALA A 52 -31.30 -32.89 -30.07
CA ALA A 52 -31.46 -31.45 -30.27
C ALA A 52 -30.15 -30.69 -29.97
N ARG A 53 -29.35 -31.10 -28.98
CA ARG A 53 -28.01 -30.57 -28.72
C ARG A 53 -27.05 -30.91 -29.84
N ALA A 54 -27.09 -32.14 -30.36
CA ALA A 54 -26.36 -32.53 -31.56
C ALA A 54 -26.79 -31.67 -32.75
N GLY A 55 -28.09 -31.45 -32.93
CA GLY A 55 -28.64 -30.54 -33.93
C GLY A 55 -28.23 -29.07 -33.74
N ILE A 56 -28.13 -28.58 -32.51
CA ILE A 56 -27.66 -27.22 -32.18
C ILE A 56 -26.16 -27.11 -32.47
N VAL A 57 -25.36 -28.12 -32.12
CA VAL A 57 -23.93 -28.19 -32.44
C VAL A 57 -23.73 -28.33 -33.95
N ALA A 58 -24.58 -29.06 -34.66
CA ALA A 58 -24.56 -29.16 -36.12
C ALA A 58 -25.00 -27.86 -36.80
N LEU A 59 -25.99 -27.16 -36.24
CA LEU A 59 -26.38 -25.82 -36.66
C LEU A 59 -25.25 -24.82 -36.40
N ALA A 60 -24.60 -24.87 -35.23
CA ALA A 60 -23.42 -24.09 -34.89
C ALA A 60 -22.28 -24.35 -35.87
N ARG A 61 -21.98 -25.61 -36.18
CA ARG A 61 -21.02 -25.99 -37.23
C ARG A 61 -21.46 -25.48 -38.59
N GLY A 62 -22.74 -25.58 -38.94
CA GLY A 62 -23.28 -25.10 -40.22
C GLY A 62 -23.17 -23.58 -40.36
N LEU A 63 -23.47 -22.84 -39.29
CA LEU A 63 -23.31 -21.38 -39.22
C LEU A 63 -21.84 -20.97 -39.20
N ALA A 64 -20.97 -21.74 -38.54
CA ALA A 64 -19.52 -21.54 -38.55
C ALA A 64 -18.90 -21.83 -39.93
N VAL A 65 -19.32 -22.92 -40.59
CA VAL A 65 -18.90 -23.32 -41.94
C VAL A 65 -19.39 -22.33 -43.00
N THR A 66 -20.60 -21.78 -42.85
CA THR A 66 -21.14 -20.76 -43.78
C THR A 66 -20.70 -19.34 -43.44
N GLY A 67 -20.27 -19.09 -42.19
CA GLY A 67 -19.74 -17.81 -41.72
C GLY A 67 -20.75 -16.66 -41.60
N ALA A 68 -22.05 -16.95 -41.69
CA ALA A 68 -23.08 -15.95 -41.97
C ALA A 68 -24.17 -15.80 -40.89
N GLY A 69 -23.84 -16.18 -39.66
CA GLY A 69 -24.64 -15.92 -38.45
C GLY A 69 -23.81 -16.22 -37.21
N SER A 70 -24.19 -15.64 -36.07
CA SER A 70 -23.61 -15.98 -34.77
C SER A 70 -24.66 -16.70 -33.92
N LEU A 71 -24.24 -17.72 -33.19
CA LEU A 71 -25.07 -18.46 -32.26
C LEU A 71 -24.66 -18.08 -30.84
N ALA A 72 -25.41 -17.20 -30.19
CA ALA A 72 -25.19 -16.87 -28.79
C ALA A 72 -26.03 -17.81 -27.93
N VAL A 73 -25.39 -18.51 -27.00
CA VAL A 73 -26.06 -19.49 -26.13
C VAL A 73 -26.07 -18.98 -24.70
N ILE A 74 -27.27 -18.84 -24.14
CA ILE A 74 -27.50 -18.43 -22.76
C ILE A 74 -27.77 -19.71 -21.95
N GLY A 75 -26.84 -20.06 -21.06
CA GLY A 75 -26.93 -21.27 -20.25
C GLY A 75 -25.72 -21.47 -19.33
N SER A 76 -25.85 -22.41 -18.38
CA SER A 76 -24.81 -22.70 -17.37
C SER A 76 -24.05 -24.02 -17.59
N ASP A 77 -24.32 -24.72 -18.70
CA ASP A 77 -23.72 -26.03 -19.02
C ASP A 77 -22.39 -25.85 -19.77
N GLU A 78 -21.28 -25.91 -19.03
CA GLU A 78 -19.92 -25.79 -19.55
C GLU A 78 -19.57 -26.85 -20.59
N ALA A 79 -20.17 -28.04 -20.54
CA ALA A 79 -19.90 -29.12 -21.49
C ALA A 79 -20.54 -28.86 -22.85
N LEU A 80 -21.76 -28.31 -22.87
CA LEU A 80 -22.39 -27.87 -24.11
C LEU A 80 -21.69 -26.64 -24.69
N THR A 81 -21.33 -25.66 -23.84
CA THR A 81 -20.54 -24.48 -24.22
C THR A 81 -19.21 -24.90 -24.86
N SER A 82 -18.47 -25.81 -24.22
CA SER A 82 -17.22 -26.37 -24.76
C SER A 82 -17.41 -27.09 -26.09
N ARG A 83 -18.52 -27.84 -26.27
CA ARG A 83 -18.83 -28.53 -27.54
C ARG A 83 -19.23 -27.56 -28.65
N LEU A 84 -19.85 -26.43 -28.32
CA LEU A 84 -20.23 -25.37 -29.25
C LEU A 84 -19.02 -24.53 -29.66
N GLU A 85 -18.15 -24.20 -28.72
CA GLU A 85 -16.85 -23.57 -28.98
C GLU A 85 -15.96 -24.45 -29.84
N ALA A 86 -15.88 -25.75 -29.52
CA ALA A 86 -15.17 -26.74 -30.35
C ALA A 86 -15.81 -26.94 -31.73
N ALA A 87 -17.08 -26.60 -31.89
CA ALA A 87 -17.79 -26.56 -33.16
C ALA A 87 -17.63 -25.22 -33.92
N GLY A 88 -16.93 -24.25 -33.34
CA GLY A 88 -16.62 -22.98 -33.96
C GLY A 88 -17.66 -21.87 -33.74
N ALA A 89 -18.59 -22.04 -32.79
CA ALA A 89 -19.49 -20.95 -32.36
C ALA A 89 -18.87 -20.10 -31.24
N GLU A 90 -19.12 -18.78 -31.28
CA GLU A 90 -18.73 -17.84 -30.23
C GLU A 90 -19.74 -17.96 -29.09
N ALA A 91 -19.44 -18.79 -28.08
CA ALA A 91 -20.29 -19.00 -26.92
C ALA A 91 -19.81 -18.10 -25.76
N THR A 92 -20.73 -17.34 -25.17
CA THR A 92 -20.42 -16.45 -24.04
C THR A 92 -21.36 -16.77 -22.89
N ALA A 93 -20.81 -17.28 -21.77
CA ALA A 93 -21.59 -17.46 -20.55
C ALA A 93 -21.92 -16.07 -19.96
N ILE A 94 -23.20 -15.71 -19.90
CA ILE A 94 -23.65 -14.46 -19.30
C ILE A 94 -23.76 -14.68 -17.78
N PRO A 95 -23.13 -13.83 -16.93
CA PRO A 95 -23.24 -13.94 -15.48
C PRO A 95 -24.69 -13.74 -15.01
N PRO A 96 -25.06 -14.24 -13.81
CA PRO A 96 -26.41 -14.05 -13.31
C PRO A 96 -26.76 -12.56 -13.20
N LEU A 97 -27.94 -12.19 -13.71
CA LEU A 97 -28.43 -10.81 -13.73
C LEU A 97 -28.43 -10.21 -12.31
N SER A 98 -27.92 -9.00 -12.15
CA SER A 98 -28.01 -8.25 -10.91
C SER A 98 -29.47 -7.79 -10.66
N SER A 99 -29.79 -7.37 -9.43
CA SER A 99 -31.11 -6.78 -9.15
C SER A 99 -31.38 -5.52 -9.98
N GLU A 100 -30.32 -4.82 -10.38
CA GLU A 100 -30.40 -3.62 -11.22
C GLU A 100 -30.67 -3.98 -12.69
N ASP A 101 -30.03 -5.04 -13.21
CA ASP A 101 -30.31 -5.56 -14.55
C ASP A 101 -31.75 -6.09 -14.69
N VAL A 102 -32.24 -6.83 -13.68
CA VAL A 102 -33.62 -7.33 -13.65
C VAL A 102 -34.62 -6.17 -13.56
N ARG A 103 -34.29 -5.14 -12.78
CA ARG A 103 -35.12 -3.92 -12.69
C ARG A 103 -35.15 -3.19 -14.03
N GLY A 104 -34.00 -2.98 -14.66
CA GLY A 104 -33.89 -2.36 -15.98
C GLY A 104 -34.71 -3.11 -17.04
N LEU A 105 -34.64 -4.44 -17.06
CA LEU A 105 -35.45 -5.27 -17.97
C LEU A 105 -36.96 -5.16 -17.74
N LEU A 106 -37.41 -5.02 -16.49
CA LEU A 106 -38.82 -4.81 -16.16
C LEU A 106 -39.27 -3.39 -16.55
N GLU A 107 -38.43 -2.38 -16.30
CA GLU A 107 -38.70 -0.99 -16.64
C GLU A 107 -38.72 -0.77 -18.15
N ASP A 108 -37.77 -1.35 -18.89
CA ASP A 108 -37.70 -1.33 -20.35
C ASP A 108 -38.91 -2.02 -21.00
N ALA A 109 -39.44 -3.06 -20.36
CA ALA A 109 -40.66 -3.72 -20.78
C ALA A 109 -41.94 -2.94 -20.42
N GLY A 110 -41.85 -1.88 -19.61
CA GLY A 110 -43.01 -1.13 -19.10
C GLY A 110 -43.79 -1.86 -18.01
N ALA A 111 -43.19 -2.87 -17.38
CA ALA A 111 -43.77 -3.61 -16.26
C ALA A 111 -43.45 -2.95 -14.91
N ARG A 112 -44.27 -3.23 -13.89
CA ARG A 112 -43.98 -2.75 -12.52
C ARG A 112 -42.76 -3.47 -11.95
N ALA A 113 -41.76 -2.73 -11.47
CA ALA A 113 -40.55 -3.28 -10.86
C ALA A 113 -40.61 -3.21 -9.33
N SER A 114 -41.60 -3.88 -8.71
CA SER A 114 -41.67 -3.98 -7.25
C SER A 114 -40.42 -4.71 -6.72
N ARG A 115 -39.93 -4.31 -5.54
CA ARG A 115 -38.73 -4.92 -4.94
C ARG A 115 -38.91 -6.43 -4.74
N SER A 116 -40.10 -6.88 -4.33
CA SER A 116 -40.43 -8.30 -4.18
C SER A 116 -40.40 -9.08 -5.49
N LEU A 117 -40.86 -8.48 -6.59
CA LEU A 117 -40.87 -9.11 -7.91
C LEU A 117 -39.48 -9.17 -8.53
N VAL A 118 -38.69 -8.10 -8.38
CA VAL A 118 -37.28 -8.05 -8.82
C VAL A 118 -36.47 -9.12 -8.10
N ASP A 119 -36.60 -9.20 -6.77
CA ASP A 119 -35.85 -10.18 -5.98
C ASP A 119 -36.30 -11.61 -6.29
N ALA A 120 -37.61 -11.85 -6.45
CA ALA A 120 -38.15 -13.18 -6.77
C ALA A 120 -37.83 -13.62 -8.22
N LEU A 121 -37.83 -12.72 -9.21
CA LEU A 121 -37.44 -13.03 -10.58
C LEU A 121 -35.93 -13.24 -10.70
N ARG A 122 -35.12 -12.47 -9.97
CA ARG A 122 -33.66 -12.69 -9.88
C ARG A 122 -33.35 -14.05 -9.26
N GLU A 123 -34.04 -14.39 -8.17
CA GLU A 123 -33.87 -15.66 -7.46
C GLU A 123 -34.39 -16.85 -8.28
N ALA A 124 -35.56 -16.73 -8.92
CA ALA A 124 -36.11 -17.78 -9.77
C ALA A 124 -35.28 -17.98 -11.04
N SER A 125 -34.81 -16.90 -11.69
CA SER A 125 -34.16 -16.99 -12.99
C SER A 125 -32.80 -17.68 -12.99
N ALA A 126 -32.14 -17.87 -11.83
CA ALA A 126 -30.89 -18.61 -11.72
C ALA A 126 -29.86 -18.24 -12.81
N GLY A 127 -29.76 -16.96 -13.17
CA GLY A 127 -28.89 -16.43 -14.22
C GLY A 127 -29.32 -16.66 -15.67
N ARG A 128 -30.58 -17.02 -15.92
CA ARG A 128 -31.16 -17.22 -17.26
C ARG A 128 -31.92 -15.97 -17.71
N ALA A 129 -31.18 -15.07 -18.36
CA ALA A 129 -31.64 -13.72 -18.68
C ALA A 129 -32.87 -13.67 -19.62
N GLY A 130 -33.03 -14.63 -20.53
CA GLY A 130 -34.16 -14.59 -21.48
C GLY A 130 -35.49 -15.05 -20.87
N VAL A 131 -35.49 -15.88 -19.82
CA VAL A 131 -36.70 -16.17 -19.03
C VAL A 131 -37.20 -14.93 -18.31
N VAL A 132 -36.29 -14.09 -17.76
CA VAL A 132 -36.64 -12.79 -17.15
C VAL A 132 -37.26 -11.86 -18.19
N ALA A 133 -36.64 -11.73 -19.37
CA ALA A 133 -37.17 -10.88 -20.44
C ALA A 133 -38.55 -11.37 -20.96
N SER A 134 -38.77 -12.68 -21.06
CA SER A 134 -40.08 -13.23 -21.46
C SER A 134 -41.16 -13.00 -20.41
N LEU A 135 -40.84 -13.11 -19.12
CA LEU A 135 -41.78 -12.86 -18.03
C LEU A 135 -42.06 -11.37 -17.87
N ALA A 136 -41.06 -10.50 -18.07
CA ALA A 136 -41.20 -9.05 -18.10
C ALA A 136 -42.16 -8.61 -19.22
N ALA A 137 -42.03 -9.17 -20.43
CA ALA A 137 -42.94 -8.92 -21.53
C ALA A 137 -44.38 -9.41 -21.24
N ALA A 138 -44.53 -10.60 -20.64
CA ALA A 138 -45.86 -11.12 -20.27
C ALA A 138 -46.56 -10.28 -19.18
N LEU A 139 -45.79 -9.66 -18.28
CA LEU A 139 -46.27 -8.70 -17.28
C LEU A 139 -46.69 -7.36 -17.89
N ALA A 140 -46.00 -6.92 -18.93
CA ALA A 140 -46.35 -5.72 -19.68
C ALA A 140 -47.67 -5.89 -20.47
N ASP A 141 -47.89 -7.09 -21.02
CA ASP A 141 -49.12 -7.43 -21.75
C ASP A 141 -50.35 -7.59 -20.84
N ASP A 142 -50.19 -8.01 -19.58
CA ASP A 142 -51.28 -8.06 -18.58
C ASP A 142 -50.86 -7.50 -17.20
N PRO A 143 -51.02 -6.19 -16.98
CA PRO A 143 -50.60 -5.51 -15.75
C PRO A 143 -51.37 -5.93 -14.49
N ARG A 144 -52.45 -6.72 -14.63
CA ARG A 144 -53.33 -7.14 -13.52
C ARG A 144 -52.84 -8.41 -12.82
N ARG A 145 -51.90 -9.16 -13.41
CA ARG A 145 -51.33 -10.37 -12.82
C ARG A 145 -50.61 -10.06 -11.51
N SER A 146 -50.72 -10.93 -10.53
CA SER A 146 -50.03 -10.78 -9.23
C SER A 146 -48.57 -11.22 -9.32
N ASP A 147 -47.71 -10.65 -8.47
CA ASP A 147 -46.28 -11.00 -8.45
C ASP A 147 -46.06 -12.50 -8.18
N ALA A 148 -46.95 -13.13 -7.38
CA ALA A 148 -46.91 -14.55 -7.06
C ALA A 148 -47.23 -15.46 -8.27
N GLU A 149 -48.17 -15.07 -9.13
CA GLU A 149 -48.52 -15.83 -10.33
C GLU A 149 -47.38 -15.85 -11.35
N VAL A 150 -46.64 -14.75 -11.47
CA VAL A 150 -45.49 -14.64 -12.38
C VAL A 150 -44.33 -15.50 -11.88
N VAL A 151 -44.06 -15.47 -10.58
CA VAL A 151 -42.99 -16.28 -9.96
C VAL A 151 -43.31 -17.77 -10.05
N ALA A 152 -44.57 -18.18 -9.87
CA ALA A 152 -44.99 -19.57 -10.06
C ALA A 152 -44.81 -20.05 -11.51
N GLU A 153 -45.18 -19.21 -12.49
CA GLU A 153 -44.97 -19.52 -13.92
C GLU A 153 -43.47 -19.58 -14.28
N ALA A 154 -42.65 -18.69 -13.70
CA ALA A 154 -41.20 -18.72 -13.86
C ALA A 154 -40.62 -20.06 -13.40
N ARG A 155 -40.98 -20.50 -12.19
CA ARG A 155 -40.56 -21.79 -11.62
C ARG A 155 -40.99 -22.97 -12.49
N GLN A 156 -42.21 -22.93 -13.05
CA GLN A 156 -42.71 -23.97 -13.94
C GLN A 156 -41.94 -24.02 -15.27
N ARG A 157 -41.62 -22.88 -15.87
CA ARG A 157 -40.82 -22.81 -17.12
C ARG A 157 -39.37 -23.27 -16.92
N LEU A 158 -38.86 -23.13 -15.69
CA LEU A 158 -37.49 -23.50 -15.30
C LEU A 158 -37.36 -24.94 -14.76
N ALA A 159 -38.43 -25.75 -14.74
CA ALA A 159 -38.44 -27.16 -14.32
C ALA A 159 -38.04 -28.14 -15.46
N PRO A 160 -37.27 -29.23 -15.23
CA PRO A 160 -36.66 -30.03 -16.32
C PRO A 160 -37.65 -30.75 -17.22
N ARG A 161 -37.30 -30.94 -18.49
CA ARG A 161 -38.13 -31.71 -19.42
C ARG A 161 -38.02 -33.21 -19.09
N PRO A 162 -39.10 -34.00 -19.20
CA PRO A 162 -39.08 -35.43 -18.88
C PRO A 162 -38.03 -36.26 -19.63
N SER A 163 -37.60 -35.80 -20.81
CA SER A 163 -36.59 -36.45 -21.66
C SER A 163 -35.13 -36.19 -21.26
N GLU A 164 -34.87 -35.28 -20.32
CA GLU A 164 -33.54 -34.85 -19.90
C GLU A 164 -33.14 -35.36 -18.51
N ILE A 165 -34.09 -36.01 -17.85
CA ILE A 165 -33.88 -36.69 -16.59
C ILE A 165 -33.12 -37.98 -16.95
N PRO A 166 -31.84 -38.12 -16.56
CA PRO A 166 -31.11 -39.36 -16.76
C PRO A 166 -31.91 -40.51 -16.15
N ARG A 167 -31.85 -41.73 -16.71
CA ARG A 167 -32.55 -42.91 -16.17
C ARG A 167 -32.29 -43.11 -14.67
N ASP A 168 -31.17 -42.60 -14.18
CA ASP A 168 -30.84 -42.49 -12.76
C ASP A 168 -30.55 -41.01 -12.39
N ALA A 169 -31.61 -40.23 -12.16
CA ALA A 169 -31.54 -38.81 -11.82
C ALA A 169 -30.73 -38.55 -10.53
N ARG A 170 -30.73 -39.51 -9.60
CA ARG A 170 -30.01 -39.41 -8.32
C ARG A 170 -28.50 -39.41 -8.51
N ALA A 171 -27.99 -40.36 -9.29
CA ALA A 171 -26.55 -40.45 -9.57
C ALA A 171 -26.02 -39.21 -10.29
N ALA A 172 -26.81 -38.66 -11.23
CA ALA A 172 -26.45 -37.44 -11.94
C ALA A 172 -26.47 -36.19 -11.03
N ALA A 173 -27.41 -36.11 -10.08
CA ALA A 173 -27.45 -35.03 -9.11
C ALA A 173 -26.22 -35.04 -8.18
N ILE A 174 -25.77 -36.23 -7.74
CA ILE A 174 -24.57 -36.38 -6.91
C ILE A 174 -23.32 -35.92 -7.68
N ALA A 175 -23.15 -36.39 -8.93
CA ALA A 175 -22.01 -35.98 -9.76
C ALA A 175 -21.96 -34.46 -10.01
N ALA A 176 -23.14 -33.83 -10.19
CA ALA A 176 -23.24 -32.37 -10.31
C ALA A 176 -22.84 -31.66 -9.02
N LEU A 177 -23.21 -32.19 -7.84
CA LEU A 177 -22.79 -31.63 -6.55
C LEU A 177 -21.27 -31.74 -6.34
N ASP A 178 -20.67 -32.89 -6.66
CA ASP A 178 -19.22 -33.11 -6.56
C ASP A 178 -18.43 -32.16 -7.47
N ALA A 179 -19.02 -31.76 -8.60
CA ALA A 179 -18.46 -30.78 -9.53
C ALA A 179 -18.76 -29.32 -9.14
N GLY A 180 -19.51 -29.06 -8.07
CA GLY A 180 -19.92 -27.72 -7.65
C GLY A 180 -21.07 -27.11 -8.48
N GLU A 181 -21.72 -27.88 -9.33
CA GLU A 181 -22.81 -27.47 -10.24
C GLU A 181 -24.18 -27.44 -9.51
N GLY A 182 -24.30 -26.67 -8.43
CA GLY A 182 -25.48 -26.70 -7.54
C GLY A 182 -26.84 -26.47 -8.23
N ARG A 183 -26.90 -25.61 -9.26
CA ARG A 183 -28.15 -25.36 -10.03
C ARG A 183 -28.61 -26.59 -10.81
N ARG A 184 -27.67 -27.33 -11.39
CA ARG A 184 -27.95 -28.54 -12.15
C ARG A 184 -28.39 -29.68 -11.24
N ALA A 185 -27.71 -29.83 -10.10
CA ALA A 185 -28.09 -30.79 -9.08
C ALA A 185 -29.52 -30.56 -8.57
N LEU A 186 -29.88 -29.30 -8.25
CA LEU A 186 -31.22 -28.93 -7.79
C LEU A 186 -32.30 -29.29 -8.83
N ALA A 187 -32.06 -28.92 -10.08
CA ALA A 187 -32.97 -29.25 -11.18
C ALA A 187 -33.21 -30.77 -11.29
N LEU A 188 -32.17 -31.60 -11.22
CA LEU A 188 -32.31 -33.05 -11.29
C LEU A 188 -33.08 -33.62 -10.09
N LEU A 189 -32.84 -33.11 -8.88
CA LEU A 189 -33.53 -33.55 -7.67
C LEU A 189 -35.02 -33.17 -7.65
N ASP A 190 -35.36 -32.01 -8.20
CA ASP A 190 -36.76 -31.54 -8.33
C ASP A 190 -37.60 -32.39 -9.29
N THR A 191 -36.98 -33.32 -10.04
CA THR A 191 -37.69 -34.22 -10.96
C THR A 191 -38.11 -35.55 -10.35
N LEU A 192 -37.72 -35.81 -9.09
CA LEU A 192 -38.05 -37.04 -8.39
C LEU A 192 -39.49 -36.97 -7.85
N ASP A 193 -40.36 -37.89 -8.29
CA ASP A 193 -41.75 -37.95 -7.86
C ASP A 193 -41.92 -38.31 -6.37
N ASP A 194 -40.97 -39.09 -5.82
CA ASP A 194 -40.93 -39.51 -4.40
C ASP A 194 -39.50 -39.40 -3.87
N PRO A 195 -39.08 -38.21 -3.41
CA PRO A 195 -37.72 -37.98 -2.95
C PRO A 195 -37.50 -38.67 -1.59
N THR A 196 -36.43 -39.47 -1.52
CA THR A 196 -35.96 -40.03 -0.26
C THR A 196 -35.35 -38.95 0.63
N GLU A 197 -35.15 -39.25 1.91
CA GLU A 197 -34.42 -38.36 2.83
C GLU A 197 -33.03 -37.98 2.29
N ALA A 198 -32.32 -38.92 1.66
CA ALA A 198 -31.03 -38.64 1.02
C ALA A 198 -31.15 -37.64 -0.15
N ASP A 199 -32.22 -37.72 -0.95
CA ASP A 199 -32.47 -36.79 -2.05
C ASP A 199 -32.73 -35.38 -1.54
N LEU A 200 -33.50 -35.25 -0.45
CA LEU A 200 -33.78 -33.98 0.21
C LEU A 200 -32.51 -33.38 0.87
N VAL A 201 -31.61 -34.22 1.41
CA VAL A 201 -30.29 -33.79 1.89
C VAL A 201 -29.45 -33.21 0.73
N GLN A 202 -29.37 -33.91 -0.40
CA GLN A 202 -28.64 -33.41 -1.57
C GLN A 202 -29.28 -32.13 -2.13
N ARG A 203 -30.61 -32.01 -2.02
CA ARG A 203 -31.35 -30.81 -2.43
C ARG A 203 -30.99 -29.61 -1.56
N ALA A 204 -30.89 -29.80 -0.25
CA ALA A 204 -30.41 -28.77 0.67
C ALA A 204 -28.96 -28.36 0.39
N SER A 205 -28.07 -29.32 0.08
CA SER A 205 -26.68 -29.03 -0.34
C SER A 205 -26.63 -28.20 -1.62
N ALA A 206 -27.45 -28.54 -2.61
CA ALA A 206 -27.56 -27.81 -3.87
C ALA A 206 -28.00 -26.35 -3.64
N LEU A 207 -29.02 -26.16 -2.80
CA LEU A 207 -29.54 -24.84 -2.41
C LEU A 207 -28.50 -24.02 -1.64
N GLU A 208 -27.74 -24.63 -0.72
CA GLU A 208 -26.65 -23.94 -0.01
C GLU A 208 -25.54 -23.50 -0.99
N LEU A 209 -25.12 -24.37 -1.93
CA LEU A 209 -24.08 -24.06 -2.92
C LEU A 209 -24.44 -22.86 -3.79
N ILE A 210 -25.71 -22.68 -4.14
CA ILE A 210 -26.18 -21.57 -4.98
C ILE A 210 -26.60 -20.33 -4.16
N GLY A 211 -26.42 -20.36 -2.84
CA GLY A 211 -26.71 -19.23 -1.94
C GLY A 211 -28.19 -19.06 -1.55
N GLN A 212 -29.07 -20.01 -1.88
CA GLN A 212 -30.49 -20.01 -1.49
C GLN A 212 -30.65 -20.60 -0.08
N LEU A 213 -30.08 -19.92 0.91
CA LEU A 213 -29.96 -20.42 2.29
C LEU A 213 -31.31 -20.60 3.00
N ALA A 214 -32.31 -19.77 2.68
CA ALA A 214 -33.65 -19.85 3.27
C ALA A 214 -34.39 -21.11 2.79
N ASP A 215 -34.37 -21.37 1.49
CA ASP A 215 -34.95 -22.58 0.90
C ASP A 215 -34.22 -23.85 1.38
N ALA A 216 -32.89 -23.81 1.49
CA ALA A 216 -32.11 -24.90 2.06
C ALA A 216 -32.54 -25.23 3.50
N LEU A 217 -32.77 -24.19 4.32
CA LEU A 217 -33.22 -24.34 5.70
C LEU A 217 -34.63 -24.95 5.78
N ASP A 218 -35.54 -24.54 4.90
CA ASP A 218 -36.90 -25.07 4.84
C ASP A 218 -36.92 -26.55 4.42
N VAL A 219 -36.08 -26.95 3.45
CA VAL A 219 -35.91 -28.35 3.04
C VAL A 219 -35.39 -29.20 4.19
N LEU A 220 -34.33 -28.77 4.88
CA LEU A 220 -33.85 -29.49 6.07
C LEU A 220 -34.89 -29.50 7.20
N GLY A 221 -35.83 -28.56 7.19
CA GLY A 221 -36.97 -28.48 8.10
C GLY A 221 -37.90 -29.68 8.05
N THR A 222 -38.00 -30.34 6.89
CA THR A 222 -38.86 -31.51 6.67
C THR A 222 -38.19 -32.84 7.02
N LEU A 223 -36.87 -32.83 7.26
CA LEU A 223 -36.06 -34.01 7.56
C LEU A 223 -36.01 -34.34 9.05
N ALA A 224 -35.49 -35.52 9.38
CA ALA A 224 -35.29 -35.94 10.75
C ALA A 224 -34.36 -34.96 11.53
N PRO A 225 -34.45 -34.88 12.87
CA PRO A 225 -33.68 -33.93 13.68
C PRO A 225 -32.15 -34.03 13.57
N ALA A 226 -31.62 -35.09 12.93
CA ALA A 226 -30.19 -35.34 12.77
C ALA A 226 -29.42 -34.21 12.06
N HIS A 227 -30.11 -33.35 11.30
CA HIS A 227 -29.51 -32.21 10.59
C HIS A 227 -29.58 -30.89 11.39
N GLY A 228 -29.83 -30.94 12.71
CA GLY A 228 -29.99 -29.77 13.58
C GLY A 228 -28.86 -28.75 13.48
N ASN A 229 -27.59 -29.17 13.50
CA ASN A 229 -26.44 -28.26 13.40
C ASN A 229 -26.36 -27.55 12.05
N TRP A 230 -26.63 -28.26 10.97
CA TRP A 230 -26.64 -27.66 9.63
C TRP A 230 -27.76 -26.61 9.52
N ARG A 231 -28.95 -26.94 10.03
CA ARG A 231 -30.07 -26.00 10.13
C ARG A 231 -29.71 -24.78 10.97
N ALA A 232 -29.06 -24.99 12.12
CA ALA A 232 -28.61 -23.92 12.99
C ALA A 232 -27.59 -23.01 12.31
N ARG A 233 -26.63 -23.58 11.56
CA ARG A 233 -25.64 -22.84 10.78
C ARG A 233 -26.29 -21.98 9.70
N LEU A 234 -27.24 -22.52 8.94
CA LEU A 234 -27.97 -21.76 7.92
C LEU A 234 -28.83 -20.66 8.54
N ALA A 235 -29.53 -20.96 9.63
CA ALA A 235 -30.31 -19.96 10.38
C ALA A 235 -29.41 -18.81 10.88
N ALA A 236 -28.22 -19.13 11.41
CA ALA A 236 -27.24 -18.13 11.83
C ALA A 236 -26.73 -17.28 10.65
N LYS A 237 -26.41 -17.89 9.49
CA LYS A 237 -26.02 -17.15 8.27
C LYS A 237 -27.13 -16.21 7.77
N LEU A 238 -28.40 -16.56 8.01
CA LEU A 238 -29.57 -15.72 7.69
C LEU A 238 -29.90 -14.68 8.78
N GLY A 239 -29.12 -14.61 9.86
CA GLY A 239 -29.39 -13.72 11.00
C GLY A 239 -30.57 -14.16 11.89
N ARG A 240 -31.11 -15.37 11.71
CA ARG A 240 -32.18 -15.96 12.53
C ARG A 240 -31.60 -16.65 13.77
N TYR A 241 -30.96 -15.89 14.65
CA TYR A 241 -30.20 -16.44 15.78
C TYR A 241 -31.06 -17.22 16.80
N GLU A 242 -32.32 -16.83 17.00
CA GLU A 242 -33.26 -17.58 17.86
C GLU A 242 -33.59 -18.97 17.32
N ASP A 243 -33.70 -19.09 15.99
CA ASP A 243 -33.88 -20.38 15.34
C ASP A 243 -32.59 -21.20 15.44
N ALA A 244 -31.43 -20.56 15.23
CA ALA A 244 -30.13 -21.21 15.37
C ALA A 244 -29.93 -21.82 16.77
N LEU A 245 -30.30 -21.10 17.84
CA LEU A 245 -30.24 -21.60 19.21
C LEU A 245 -31.13 -22.82 19.46
N ARG A 246 -32.34 -22.80 18.89
CA ARG A 246 -33.34 -23.86 19.09
C ARG A 246 -33.03 -25.12 18.29
N LEU A 247 -32.38 -24.96 17.14
CA LEU A 247 -32.08 -26.02 16.18
C LEU A 247 -30.75 -26.72 16.45
N ALA A 248 -29.81 -26.05 17.12
CA ALA A 248 -28.49 -26.60 17.43
C ALA A 248 -28.59 -27.85 18.32
N ALA A 249 -27.89 -28.92 17.94
CA ALA A 249 -27.85 -30.17 18.67
C ALA A 249 -27.00 -30.08 19.95
N ASP A 250 -27.16 -31.04 20.86
CA ASP A 250 -26.34 -31.19 22.07
C ASP A 250 -25.07 -32.00 21.79
N ASP A 251 -24.30 -31.55 20.81
CA ASP A 251 -22.96 -32.04 20.47
C ASP A 251 -21.97 -30.86 20.39
N GLU A 252 -20.70 -31.13 20.08
CA GLU A 252 -19.66 -30.09 20.06
C GLU A 252 -19.96 -28.95 19.07
N GLU A 253 -20.32 -29.26 17.82
CA GLU A 253 -20.59 -28.24 16.80
C GLU A 253 -21.87 -27.45 17.14
N GLY A 254 -22.91 -28.14 17.60
CA GLY A 254 -24.16 -27.54 18.01
C GLY A 254 -23.98 -26.61 19.21
N CYS A 255 -23.20 -27.01 20.22
CA CYS A 255 -22.87 -26.15 21.35
C CYS A 255 -22.14 -24.89 20.91
N ALA A 256 -21.19 -24.99 19.97
CA ALA A 256 -20.47 -23.83 19.44
C ALA A 256 -21.40 -22.90 18.64
N LEU A 257 -22.25 -23.43 17.76
CA LEU A 257 -23.23 -22.66 17.00
C LEU A 257 -24.25 -21.97 17.91
N ALA A 258 -24.76 -22.68 18.91
CA ALA A 258 -25.67 -22.15 19.92
C ALA A 258 -25.01 -21.03 20.73
N ALA A 259 -23.78 -21.24 21.19
CA ALA A 259 -23.04 -20.24 21.93
C ALA A 259 -22.78 -18.98 21.08
N SER A 260 -22.39 -19.12 19.81
CA SER A 260 -22.25 -17.97 18.90
C SER A 260 -23.58 -17.26 18.62
N ALA A 261 -24.69 -17.99 18.51
CA ALA A 261 -26.02 -17.41 18.32
C ALA A 261 -26.52 -16.68 19.58
N ALA A 262 -26.36 -17.26 20.77
CA ALA A 262 -26.63 -16.61 22.06
C ALA A 262 -25.78 -15.34 22.22
N LEU A 263 -24.51 -15.41 21.83
CA LEU A 263 -23.61 -14.27 21.84
C LEU A 263 -24.17 -13.16 20.97
N SER A 264 -24.54 -13.44 19.72
CA SER A 264 -25.18 -12.47 18.80
C SER A 264 -26.46 -11.86 19.36
N LEU A 265 -27.24 -12.60 20.15
CA LEU A 265 -28.43 -12.11 20.86
C LEU A 265 -28.14 -11.39 22.18
N GLY A 266 -26.87 -11.35 22.62
CA GLY A 266 -26.47 -10.73 23.89
C GLY A 266 -26.82 -11.55 25.14
N ARG A 267 -27.11 -12.85 25.01
CA ARG A 267 -27.49 -13.74 26.13
C ARG A 267 -26.27 -14.40 26.76
N LEU A 268 -25.47 -13.63 27.49
CA LEU A 268 -24.18 -14.09 28.02
C LEU A 268 -24.29 -15.33 28.94
N ASP A 269 -25.32 -15.43 29.77
CA ASP A 269 -25.54 -16.61 30.63
C ASP A 269 -25.78 -17.89 29.81
N GLU A 270 -26.47 -17.77 28.68
CA GLU A 270 -26.73 -18.87 27.76
C GLU A 270 -25.46 -19.25 26.99
N VAL A 271 -24.61 -18.27 26.64
CA VAL A 271 -23.27 -18.52 26.09
C VAL A 271 -22.45 -19.40 27.02
N GLU A 272 -22.34 -19.02 28.30
CA GLU A 272 -21.53 -19.78 29.27
C GLU A 272 -22.10 -21.19 29.51
N THR A 273 -23.42 -21.32 29.53
CA THR A 273 -24.08 -22.63 29.65
C THR A 273 -23.73 -23.54 28.47
N ARG A 274 -23.81 -23.03 27.23
CA ARG A 274 -23.50 -23.80 26.02
C ARG A 274 -22.01 -24.09 25.88
N VAL A 275 -21.16 -23.14 26.25
CA VAL A 275 -19.71 -23.32 26.26
C VAL A 275 -19.31 -24.44 27.23
N ARG A 276 -19.76 -24.39 28.49
CA ARG A 276 -19.44 -25.46 29.47
C ARG A 276 -19.86 -26.83 28.96
N ARG A 277 -21.08 -26.90 28.42
CA ARG A 277 -21.60 -28.14 27.85
C ARG A 277 -20.73 -28.64 26.68
N GLY A 278 -20.33 -27.73 25.79
CA GLY A 278 -19.43 -28.05 24.68
C GLY A 278 -18.04 -28.51 25.11
N GLU A 279 -17.47 -27.92 26.15
CA GLU A 279 -16.17 -28.33 26.71
C GLU A 279 -16.21 -29.70 27.40
N GLU A 280 -17.34 -30.09 28.00
CA GLU A 280 -17.54 -31.45 28.50
C GLU A 280 -17.50 -32.50 27.37
N ILE A 281 -17.83 -32.08 26.14
CA ILE A 281 -18.04 -32.96 24.98
C ILE A 281 -16.83 -32.95 24.02
N GLY A 282 -16.13 -31.83 23.86
CA GLY A 282 -15.19 -31.61 22.75
C GLY A 282 -14.03 -30.64 23.01
N GLU A 283 -13.55 -29.95 21.96
CA GLU A 283 -12.29 -29.21 21.95
C GLU A 283 -12.36 -27.85 22.67
N ALA A 284 -11.69 -27.75 23.82
CA ALA A 284 -11.68 -26.55 24.68
C ALA A 284 -11.22 -25.26 23.96
N ALA A 285 -10.35 -25.36 22.96
CA ALA A 285 -9.81 -24.22 22.22
C ALA A 285 -10.89 -23.39 21.50
N ARG A 286 -11.84 -24.08 20.86
CA ARG A 286 -12.94 -23.45 20.11
C ARG A 286 -13.85 -22.65 21.04
N PHE A 287 -14.12 -23.20 22.22
CA PHE A 287 -14.97 -22.57 23.22
C PHE A 287 -14.28 -21.44 23.99
N ALA A 288 -12.96 -21.51 24.16
CA ALA A 288 -12.17 -20.40 24.70
C ALA A 288 -12.29 -19.13 23.83
N SER A 289 -12.31 -19.27 22.51
CA SER A 289 -12.54 -18.13 21.59
C SER A 289 -13.92 -17.49 21.80
N ILE A 290 -14.96 -18.30 21.98
CA ILE A 290 -16.33 -17.80 22.21
C ILE A 290 -16.45 -17.11 23.57
N ARG A 291 -15.81 -17.64 24.63
CA ARG A 291 -15.74 -16.95 25.93
C ARG A 291 -15.00 -15.63 25.83
N SER A 292 -13.91 -15.57 25.09
CA SER A 292 -13.20 -14.30 24.84
C SER A 292 -14.15 -13.26 24.24
N ASP A 293 -14.91 -13.63 23.20
CA ASP A 293 -15.87 -12.72 22.56
C ASP A 293 -17.02 -12.32 23.50
N ALA A 294 -17.46 -13.23 24.38
CA ALA A 294 -18.46 -12.96 25.42
C ALA A 294 -17.95 -11.97 26.47
N SER A 295 -16.73 -12.18 26.97
CA SER A 295 -16.06 -11.28 27.93
C SER A 295 -15.81 -9.91 27.32
N LEU A 296 -15.43 -9.83 26.03
CA LEU A 296 -15.34 -8.56 25.30
C LEU A 296 -16.68 -7.81 25.29
N ARG A 297 -17.79 -8.49 25.00
CA ARG A 297 -19.13 -7.89 25.06
C ARG A 297 -19.54 -7.49 26.47
N ALA A 298 -19.10 -8.23 27.49
CA ALA A 298 -19.34 -7.91 28.89
C ALA A 298 -18.49 -6.74 29.41
N GLY A 299 -17.46 -6.32 28.66
CA GLY A 299 -16.52 -5.29 29.10
C GLY A 299 -15.41 -5.82 30.03
N ASP A 300 -15.26 -7.14 30.18
CA ASP A 300 -14.22 -7.76 31.02
C ASP A 300 -12.96 -8.06 30.19
N ALA A 301 -12.06 -7.07 30.11
CA ALA A 301 -10.82 -7.17 29.35
C ALA A 301 -9.90 -8.29 29.87
N ALA A 302 -9.83 -8.50 31.19
CA ALA A 302 -8.93 -9.47 31.80
C ALA A 302 -9.39 -10.90 31.50
N ALA A 303 -10.68 -11.18 31.66
CA ALA A 303 -11.25 -12.48 31.30
C ALA A 303 -11.13 -12.71 29.78
N ALA A 304 -11.41 -11.69 28.96
CA ALA A 304 -11.28 -11.79 27.51
C ALA A 304 -9.85 -12.17 27.09
N ALA A 305 -8.84 -11.49 27.64
CA ALA A 305 -7.44 -11.78 27.34
C ALA A 305 -7.03 -13.19 27.80
N ALA A 306 -7.45 -13.62 28.99
CA ALA A 306 -7.17 -14.96 29.49
C ALA A 306 -7.77 -16.04 28.59
N HIS A 307 -9.03 -15.87 28.15
CA HIS A 307 -9.69 -16.82 27.25
C HIS A 307 -9.07 -16.82 25.84
N ALA A 308 -8.73 -15.64 25.30
CA ALA A 308 -8.03 -15.53 24.03
C ALA A 308 -6.65 -16.20 24.07
N GLN A 309 -5.92 -16.09 25.18
CA GLN A 309 -4.63 -16.77 25.36
C GLN A 309 -4.79 -18.29 25.34
N VAL A 310 -5.81 -18.84 26.01
CA VAL A 310 -6.09 -20.29 25.96
C VAL A 310 -6.39 -20.74 24.53
N ALA A 311 -7.18 -19.98 23.77
CA ALA A 311 -7.43 -20.27 22.36
C ALA A 311 -6.13 -20.20 21.52
N ARG A 312 -5.25 -19.24 21.83
CA ARG A 312 -3.98 -19.04 21.13
C ARG A 312 -3.00 -20.18 21.37
N ASP A 313 -2.89 -20.65 22.61
CA ASP A 313 -2.01 -21.75 23.02
C ASP A 313 -2.41 -23.08 22.37
N ALA A 314 -3.70 -23.24 22.08
CA ALA A 314 -4.24 -24.43 21.43
C ALA A 314 -4.32 -24.33 19.90
N ALA A 315 -4.08 -23.15 19.31
CA ALA A 315 -4.16 -22.93 17.86
C ALA A 315 -3.03 -23.66 17.11
N GLN A 316 -3.38 -24.43 16.07
CA GLN A 316 -2.42 -25.23 15.29
C GLN A 316 -2.26 -24.76 13.85
N THR A 317 -3.29 -24.11 13.28
CA THR A 317 -3.28 -23.62 11.91
C THR A 317 -3.04 -22.11 11.86
N PRO A 318 -2.43 -21.56 10.78
CA PRO A 318 -2.24 -20.11 10.64
C PRO A 318 -3.54 -19.30 10.80
N ARG A 319 -4.67 -19.85 10.33
CA ARG A 319 -5.99 -19.25 10.50
C ARG A 319 -6.42 -19.19 11.97
N GLN A 320 -6.32 -20.29 12.71
CA GLN A 320 -6.65 -20.30 14.15
C GLN A 320 -5.75 -19.34 14.93
N ILE A 321 -4.47 -19.26 14.55
CA ILE A 321 -3.52 -18.33 15.15
C ILE A 321 -3.97 -16.89 14.90
N ALA A 322 -4.28 -16.52 13.66
CA ALA A 322 -4.74 -15.19 13.31
C ALA A 322 -5.99 -14.77 14.10
N GLU A 323 -6.99 -15.66 14.16
CA GLU A 323 -8.24 -15.43 14.88
C GLU A 323 -8.02 -15.27 16.40
N ALA A 324 -7.12 -16.05 17.01
CA ALA A 324 -6.82 -15.96 18.44
C ALA A 324 -5.98 -14.72 18.79
N GLU A 325 -4.93 -14.43 18.01
CA GLU A 325 -4.09 -13.24 18.15
C GLU A 325 -4.92 -11.96 18.02
N SER A 326 -5.85 -11.90 17.07
CA SER A 326 -6.71 -10.74 16.90
C SER A 326 -7.63 -10.52 18.11
N ARG A 327 -8.19 -11.58 18.69
CA ARG A 327 -9.02 -11.47 19.90
C ARG A 327 -8.21 -11.01 21.10
N LEU A 328 -6.98 -11.52 21.25
CA LEU A 328 -6.06 -11.10 22.30
C LEU A 328 -5.72 -9.60 22.16
N GLY A 329 -5.44 -9.15 20.94
CA GLY A 329 -5.26 -7.72 20.64
C GLY A 329 -6.49 -6.87 20.99
N SER A 330 -7.70 -7.33 20.66
CA SER A 330 -8.94 -6.63 21.02
C SER A 330 -9.18 -6.58 22.53
N ALA A 331 -8.88 -7.66 23.25
CA ALA A 331 -9.00 -7.70 24.71
C ALA A 331 -8.02 -6.75 25.40
N LEU A 332 -6.77 -6.71 24.93
CA LEU A 332 -5.75 -5.79 25.43
C LEU A 332 -6.07 -4.33 25.08
N SER A 333 -6.68 -4.09 23.91
CA SER A 333 -7.18 -2.76 23.54
C SER A 333 -8.27 -2.29 24.51
N LEU A 334 -9.22 -3.16 24.86
CA LEU A 334 -10.25 -2.89 25.87
C LEU A 334 -9.63 -2.65 27.26
N GLY A 335 -8.56 -3.37 27.60
CA GLY A 335 -7.76 -3.21 28.81
C GLY A 335 -6.86 -1.97 28.85
N ARG A 336 -6.87 -1.14 27.79
CA ARG A 336 -6.02 0.06 27.61
C ARG A 336 -4.51 -0.26 27.61
N GLU A 337 -4.13 -1.37 26.98
CA GLU A 337 -2.73 -1.79 26.76
C GLU A 337 -2.36 -1.73 25.26
N PRO A 338 -2.32 -0.53 24.65
CA PRO A 338 -2.26 -0.38 23.19
C PRO A 338 -0.99 -0.93 22.54
N GLU A 339 0.15 -0.91 23.26
CA GLU A 339 1.43 -1.41 22.75
C GLU A 339 1.42 -2.93 22.58
N ARG A 340 0.89 -3.64 23.59
CA ARG A 340 0.71 -5.09 23.53
C ARG A 340 -0.38 -5.46 22.52
N ALA A 341 -1.48 -4.70 22.50
CA ALA A 341 -2.55 -4.91 21.52
C ALA A 341 -2.04 -4.83 20.08
N ARG A 342 -1.20 -3.82 19.76
CA ARG A 342 -0.57 -3.70 18.43
C ARG A 342 0.26 -4.93 18.08
N ALA A 343 1.10 -5.42 18.99
CA ALA A 343 1.94 -6.60 18.74
C ALA A 343 1.10 -7.83 18.35
N HIS A 344 0.00 -8.07 19.06
CA HIS A 344 -0.93 -9.16 18.76
C HIS A 344 -1.71 -8.94 17.45
N HIS A 345 -2.14 -7.71 17.14
CA HIS A 345 -2.79 -7.41 15.86
C HIS A 345 -1.84 -7.56 14.66
N VAL A 346 -0.55 -7.23 14.80
CA VAL A 346 0.46 -7.47 13.77
C VAL A 346 0.68 -8.97 13.58
N ALA A 347 0.86 -9.73 14.67
CA ALA A 347 0.98 -11.18 14.60
C ALA A 347 -0.26 -11.84 13.96
N ALA A 348 -1.46 -11.31 14.22
CA ALA A 348 -2.69 -11.77 13.58
C ALA A 348 -2.68 -11.55 12.07
N LEU A 349 -2.22 -10.38 11.61
CA LEU A 349 -2.10 -10.06 10.19
C LEU A 349 -1.09 -10.99 9.49
N GLU A 350 0.10 -11.16 10.06
CA GLU A 350 1.15 -12.05 9.53
C GLU A 350 0.65 -13.50 9.43
N ALA A 351 -0.06 -13.98 10.45
CA ALA A 351 -0.65 -15.32 10.44
C ALA A 351 -1.78 -15.46 9.40
N ALA A 352 -2.57 -14.41 9.17
CA ALA A 352 -3.61 -14.40 8.15
C ALA A 352 -3.03 -14.39 6.73
N GLU A 353 -1.91 -13.68 6.50
CA GLU A 353 -1.16 -13.72 5.25
C GLU A 353 -0.61 -15.13 4.99
N ALA A 354 -0.03 -15.76 6.01
CA ALA A 354 0.45 -17.15 5.94
C ALA A 354 -0.67 -18.17 5.67
N ALA A 355 -1.92 -17.86 6.05
CA ALA A 355 -3.08 -18.71 5.76
C ALA A 355 -3.50 -18.68 4.28
N GLY A 356 -3.07 -17.68 3.50
CA GLY A 356 -3.39 -17.58 2.07
C GLY A 356 -4.87 -17.30 1.78
N GLU A 357 -5.58 -16.62 2.68
CA GLU A 357 -7.00 -16.26 2.52
C GLU A 357 -7.18 -14.73 2.43
N PRO A 358 -7.10 -14.13 1.22
CA PRO A 358 -7.16 -12.66 1.03
C PRO A 358 -8.44 -12.03 1.59
N SER A 359 -9.52 -12.81 1.70
CA SER A 359 -10.82 -12.32 2.15
C SER A 359 -10.87 -11.90 3.62
N MET A 360 -9.91 -12.34 4.45
CA MET A 360 -9.85 -12.01 5.88
C MET A 360 -8.92 -10.84 6.19
N LEU A 361 -7.94 -10.55 5.32
CA LEU A 361 -6.90 -9.54 5.55
C LEU A 361 -7.44 -8.14 5.91
N PRO A 362 -8.49 -7.61 5.25
CA PRO A 362 -8.95 -6.25 5.56
C PRO A 362 -9.33 -6.02 7.03
N ALA A 363 -9.92 -7.01 7.70
CA ALA A 363 -10.32 -6.89 9.11
C ALA A 363 -9.10 -6.74 10.03
N TYR A 364 -8.03 -7.50 9.76
CA TYR A 364 -6.80 -7.44 10.56
C TYR A 364 -6.02 -6.16 10.29
N ILE A 365 -6.00 -5.65 9.06
CA ILE A 365 -5.38 -4.36 8.72
C ILE A 365 -6.08 -3.21 9.48
N VAL A 366 -7.42 -3.22 9.54
CA VAL A 366 -8.20 -2.24 10.33
C VAL A 366 -7.84 -2.30 11.82
N ASN A 367 -7.67 -3.49 12.39
CA ASN A 367 -7.29 -3.63 13.80
C ASN A 367 -5.87 -3.09 14.06
N VAL A 368 -4.91 -3.37 13.17
CA VAL A 368 -3.56 -2.79 13.24
C VAL A 368 -3.62 -1.27 13.13
N ALA A 369 -4.40 -0.73 12.20
CA ALA A 369 -4.61 0.72 12.07
C ALA A 369 -5.20 1.35 13.33
N THR A 370 -6.15 0.67 13.97
CA THR A 370 -6.78 1.12 15.22
C THR A 370 -5.78 1.12 16.38
N ALA A 371 -4.89 0.14 16.45
CA ALA A 371 -3.82 0.10 17.45
C ALA A 371 -2.78 1.21 17.24
N HIS A 372 -2.38 1.48 15.99
CA HIS A 372 -1.53 2.64 15.67
C HIS A 372 -2.18 3.96 16.08
N HIS A 373 -3.49 4.12 15.81
CA HIS A 373 -4.23 5.30 16.20
C HIS A 373 -4.21 5.49 17.73
N ALA A 374 -4.44 4.44 18.50
CA ALA A 374 -4.41 4.47 19.97
C ALA A 374 -3.02 4.84 20.54
N LEU A 375 -1.93 4.54 19.82
CA LEU A 375 -0.56 4.91 20.19
C LEU A 375 -0.16 6.33 19.75
N GLY A 376 -1.04 7.05 19.06
CA GLY A 376 -0.70 8.37 18.49
C GLY A 376 0.17 8.29 17.23
N GLU A 377 0.34 7.11 16.62
CA GLU A 377 1.10 6.90 15.38
C GLU A 377 0.23 7.21 14.15
N LEU A 378 -0.25 8.46 14.06
CA LEU A 378 -1.36 8.88 13.20
C LEU A 378 -1.11 8.62 11.70
N GLY A 379 0.08 8.93 11.19
CA GLY A 379 0.42 8.67 9.79
C GLY A 379 0.39 7.18 9.41
N ALA A 380 0.84 6.30 10.32
CA ALA A 380 0.76 4.86 10.13
C ALA A 380 -0.69 4.36 10.16
N ALA A 381 -1.50 4.87 11.09
CA ALA A 381 -2.92 4.55 11.16
C ALA A 381 -3.66 4.93 9.87
N MET A 382 -3.43 6.14 9.35
CA MET A 382 -4.04 6.63 8.11
C MET A 382 -3.69 5.72 6.92
N ALA A 383 -2.41 5.40 6.73
CA ALA A 383 -1.96 4.54 5.64
C ALA A 383 -2.61 3.14 5.68
N ARG A 384 -2.73 2.55 6.88
CA ARG A 384 -3.36 1.24 7.06
C ARG A 384 -4.87 1.27 6.85
N TYR A 385 -5.58 2.32 7.26
CA TYR A 385 -7.00 2.45 6.92
C TYR A 385 -7.24 2.58 5.41
N GLU A 386 -6.41 3.37 4.71
CA GLU A 386 -6.50 3.49 3.24
C GLU A 386 -6.20 2.18 2.52
N GLU A 387 -5.23 1.41 3.03
CA GLU A 387 -4.91 0.06 2.54
C GLU A 387 -6.10 -0.89 2.71
N ALA A 388 -6.69 -0.93 3.92
CA ALA A 388 -7.84 -1.77 4.21
C ALA A 388 -9.06 -1.42 3.36
N ALA A 389 -9.31 -0.13 3.12
CA ALA A 389 -10.40 0.35 2.26
C ALA A 389 -10.22 -0.14 0.82
N ARG A 390 -9.04 0.13 0.22
CA ARG A 390 -8.72 -0.29 -1.16
C ARG A 390 -8.78 -1.80 -1.35
N LEU A 391 -8.28 -2.56 -0.38
CA LEU A 391 -8.35 -4.03 -0.43
C LEU A 391 -9.80 -4.52 -0.32
N SER A 392 -10.59 -3.92 0.57
CA SER A 392 -12.01 -4.26 0.74
C SER A 392 -12.83 -4.02 -0.53
N GLU A 393 -12.60 -2.89 -1.21
CA GLU A 393 -13.26 -2.55 -2.48
C GLU A 393 -12.94 -3.57 -3.57
N ARG A 394 -11.65 -3.91 -3.76
CA ARG A 394 -11.22 -4.93 -4.73
C ARG A 394 -11.86 -6.30 -4.49
N LEU A 395 -12.13 -6.62 -3.22
CA LEU A 395 -12.73 -7.89 -2.81
C LEU A 395 -14.27 -7.84 -2.72
N GLY A 396 -14.91 -6.71 -3.06
CA GLY A 396 -16.36 -6.53 -2.93
C GLY A 396 -16.87 -6.56 -1.49
N ARG A 397 -16.01 -6.32 -0.49
CA ARG A 397 -16.32 -6.33 0.95
C ARG A 397 -16.79 -4.96 1.42
N THR A 398 -17.96 -4.53 0.94
CA THR A 398 -18.51 -3.17 1.15
C THR A 398 -18.63 -2.78 2.62
N ALA A 399 -19.05 -3.71 3.50
CA ALA A 399 -19.12 -3.46 4.95
C ALA A 399 -17.75 -3.13 5.56
N MET A 400 -16.69 -3.81 5.14
CA MET A 400 -15.34 -3.60 5.68
C MET A 400 -14.70 -2.33 5.09
N ALA A 401 -15.00 -2.01 3.82
CA ALA A 401 -14.65 -0.73 3.24
C ALA A 401 -15.27 0.42 4.05
N ALA A 402 -16.56 0.30 4.41
CA ALA A 402 -17.24 1.29 5.24
C ALA A 402 -16.55 1.48 6.61
N VAL A 403 -16.19 0.38 7.31
CA VAL A 403 -15.45 0.46 8.59
C VAL A 403 -14.15 1.25 8.43
N ALA A 404 -13.30 0.86 7.47
CA ALA A 404 -12.00 1.47 7.26
C ALA A 404 -12.13 2.97 6.91
N LEU A 405 -13.05 3.32 6.02
CA LEU A 405 -13.28 4.70 5.60
C LEU A 405 -13.88 5.56 6.72
N THR A 406 -14.80 5.04 7.53
CA THR A 406 -15.32 5.79 8.68
C THR A 406 -14.25 6.05 9.73
N ASN A 407 -13.37 5.09 10.00
CA ASN A 407 -12.27 5.29 10.96
C ASN A 407 -11.25 6.31 10.44
N LEU A 408 -10.91 6.26 9.14
CA LEU A 408 -10.05 7.25 8.50
C LEU A 408 -10.67 8.66 8.55
N ALA A 409 -11.95 8.79 8.21
CA ALA A 409 -12.66 10.06 8.25
C ALA A 409 -12.69 10.65 9.67
N GLY A 410 -12.98 9.84 10.69
CA GLY A 410 -12.96 10.27 12.09
C GLY A 410 -11.58 10.78 12.52
N LEU A 411 -10.51 10.06 12.15
CA LEU A 411 -9.14 10.49 12.43
C LEU A 411 -8.83 11.83 11.74
N LEU A 412 -9.19 11.99 10.46
CA LEU A 412 -9.00 13.24 9.73
C LEU A 412 -9.75 14.42 10.38
N VAL A 413 -10.97 14.20 10.88
CA VAL A 413 -11.72 15.21 11.64
C VAL A 413 -10.99 15.58 12.93
N SER A 414 -10.46 14.60 13.67
CA SER A 414 -9.77 14.82 14.95
C SER A 414 -8.54 15.73 14.82
N VAL A 415 -7.87 15.69 13.66
CA VAL A 415 -6.68 16.52 13.34
C VAL A 415 -7.02 17.76 12.52
N GLY A 416 -8.31 18.07 12.32
CA GLY A 416 -8.76 19.28 11.62
C GLY A 416 -8.59 19.25 10.10
N ALA A 417 -8.34 18.09 9.50
CA ALA A 417 -8.23 17.89 8.04
C ALA A 417 -9.62 17.75 7.39
N ARG A 418 -10.43 18.82 7.47
CA ARG A 418 -11.87 18.77 7.13
C ARG A 418 -12.19 18.48 5.67
N ALA A 419 -11.41 19.03 4.74
CA ALA A 419 -11.62 18.83 3.31
C ALA A 419 -11.30 17.38 2.91
N GLU A 420 -10.22 16.82 3.45
CA GLU A 420 -9.85 15.43 3.29
C GLU A 420 -10.91 14.50 3.91
N ALA A 421 -11.39 14.83 5.11
CA ALA A 421 -12.46 14.08 5.76
C ALA A 421 -13.76 14.06 4.93
N GLU A 422 -14.13 15.17 4.30
CA GLU A 422 -15.33 15.25 3.46
C GLU A 422 -15.23 14.32 2.23
N ALA A 423 -14.07 14.27 1.58
CA ALA A 423 -13.84 13.36 0.46
C ALA A 423 -13.96 11.88 0.88
N VAL A 424 -13.33 11.52 2.01
CA VAL A 424 -13.39 10.15 2.56
C VAL A 424 -14.82 9.80 3.01
N LEU A 425 -15.57 10.74 3.58
CA LEU A 425 -16.96 10.55 3.99
C LEU A 425 -17.88 10.26 2.80
N GLY A 426 -17.62 10.82 1.61
CA GLY A 426 -18.34 10.49 0.38
C GLY A 426 -18.26 8.99 0.07
N ALA A 427 -17.03 8.46 -0.01
CA ALA A 427 -16.79 7.03 -0.24
C ALA A 427 -17.34 6.16 0.90
N ALA A 428 -17.22 6.60 2.15
CA ALA A 428 -17.75 5.88 3.32
C ALA A 428 -19.27 5.68 3.23
N ARG A 429 -20.01 6.69 2.74
CA ARG A 429 -21.47 6.61 2.56
C ARG A 429 -21.86 5.62 1.48
N GLU A 430 -21.19 5.67 0.34
CA GLU A 430 -21.42 4.72 -0.77
C GLU A 430 -21.18 3.28 -0.29
N ALA A 431 -20.07 3.04 0.41
CA ALA A 431 -19.77 1.74 0.99
C ALA A 431 -20.81 1.31 2.06
N ALA A 432 -21.24 2.23 2.92
CA ALA A 432 -22.25 1.97 3.95
C ALA A 432 -23.63 1.63 3.34
N GLU A 433 -24.04 2.35 2.30
CA GLU A 433 -25.26 2.07 1.54
C GLU A 433 -25.20 0.70 0.86
N ALA A 434 -24.11 0.42 0.16
CA ALA A 434 -23.90 -0.86 -0.52
C ALA A 434 -23.81 -2.05 0.45
N SER A 435 -23.36 -1.83 1.68
CA SER A 435 -23.34 -2.87 2.72
C SER A 435 -24.72 -3.22 3.29
N GLY A 436 -25.69 -2.30 3.15
CA GLY A 436 -27.00 -2.40 3.80
C GLY A 436 -27.00 -2.19 5.32
N ALA A 437 -25.85 -2.21 5.98
CA ALA A 437 -25.74 -2.12 7.45
C ALA A 437 -26.02 -0.70 7.96
N ALA A 438 -27.05 -0.55 8.79
CA ALA A 438 -27.50 0.74 9.30
C ALA A 438 -26.46 1.44 10.20
N ILE A 439 -25.67 0.66 10.95
CA ILE A 439 -24.66 1.18 11.87
C ILE A 439 -23.62 2.08 11.17
N TYR A 440 -23.18 1.73 9.95
CA TYR A 440 -22.18 2.52 9.22
C TYR A 440 -22.74 3.81 8.65
N ARG A 441 -24.05 3.83 8.30
CA ARG A 441 -24.72 5.08 7.91
C ARG A 441 -24.80 6.04 9.09
N SER A 442 -25.16 5.53 10.28
CA SER A 442 -25.15 6.31 11.52
C SER A 442 -23.76 6.81 11.88
N GLN A 443 -22.72 6.00 11.67
CA GLN A 443 -21.32 6.42 11.87
C GLN A 443 -20.92 7.55 10.91
N CYS A 444 -21.28 7.46 9.63
CA CYS A 444 -21.03 8.55 8.67
C CYS A 444 -21.74 9.84 9.08
N ALA A 445 -22.97 9.75 9.60
CA ALA A 445 -23.72 10.92 10.08
C ALA A 445 -23.07 11.54 11.32
N LEU A 446 -22.61 10.73 12.27
CA LEU A 446 -21.89 11.20 13.47
C LEU A 446 -20.62 11.96 13.10
N ILE A 447 -19.77 11.39 12.24
CA ILE A 447 -18.50 12.02 11.83
C ILE A 447 -18.75 13.31 11.04
N ASP A 448 -19.77 13.33 10.17
CA ASP A 448 -20.13 14.56 9.43
C ASP A 448 -20.68 15.64 10.37
N ALA A 449 -21.40 15.26 11.43
CA ALA A 449 -21.83 16.19 12.48
C ALA A 449 -20.63 16.82 13.21
N GLU A 450 -19.61 16.02 13.56
CA GLU A 450 -18.39 16.54 14.19
C GLU A 450 -17.63 17.50 13.28
N ARG A 451 -17.49 17.13 12.00
CA ARG A 451 -16.84 17.97 10.98
C ARG A 451 -17.52 19.34 10.86
N LEU A 452 -18.85 19.35 10.85
CA LEU A 452 -19.69 20.55 10.68
C LEU A 452 -19.91 21.36 11.96
N SER A 453 -19.46 20.87 13.13
CA SER A 453 -19.74 21.46 14.45
C SER A 453 -19.45 22.97 14.57
N ASN A 454 -18.45 23.48 13.84
CA ASN A 454 -18.07 24.90 13.83
C ASN A 454 -18.51 25.66 12.55
N GLU A 455 -19.14 24.99 11.58
CA GLU A 455 -19.53 25.57 10.28
C GLU A 455 -21.04 25.71 10.14
N ASP A 456 -21.79 24.65 10.47
CA ASP A 456 -23.25 24.61 10.40
C ASP A 456 -23.80 23.80 11.58
N ARG A 457 -23.97 24.50 12.71
CA ARG A 457 -24.41 23.90 13.97
C ARG A 457 -25.79 23.24 13.86
N ALA A 458 -26.72 23.84 13.12
CA ALA A 458 -28.07 23.32 12.98
C ALA A 458 -28.08 21.98 12.21
N ARG A 459 -27.28 21.90 11.14
CA ARG A 459 -27.10 20.65 10.39
C ARG A 459 -26.35 19.60 11.20
N ALA A 460 -25.31 20.00 11.93
CA ALA A 460 -24.57 19.10 12.82
C ALA A 460 -25.49 18.48 13.89
N GLU A 461 -26.36 19.28 14.53
CA GLU A 461 -27.33 18.75 15.51
C GLU A 461 -28.34 17.79 14.89
N ALA A 462 -28.83 18.06 13.68
CA ALA A 462 -29.73 17.16 12.97
C ALA A 462 -29.06 15.80 12.69
N LEU A 463 -27.84 15.83 12.14
CA LEU A 463 -27.06 14.63 11.86
C LEU A 463 -26.71 13.84 13.13
N ALA A 464 -26.37 14.52 14.23
CA ALA A 464 -26.08 13.86 15.51
C ALA A 464 -27.34 13.20 16.13
N ARG A 465 -28.53 13.81 16.00
CA ARG A 465 -29.81 13.19 16.40
C ARG A 465 -30.15 11.97 15.55
N ASP A 466 -29.94 12.05 14.25
CA ASP A 466 -30.15 10.93 13.32
C ASP A 466 -29.18 9.79 13.63
N ALA A 467 -27.91 10.11 13.89
CA ALA A 467 -26.90 9.14 14.30
C ALA A 467 -27.28 8.44 15.61
N ALA A 468 -27.65 9.21 16.66
CA ALA A 468 -28.08 8.65 17.94
C ALA A 468 -29.26 7.69 17.78
N SER A 469 -30.29 8.10 17.04
CA SER A 469 -31.49 7.29 16.78
C SER A 469 -31.16 6.00 16.01
N GLY A 470 -30.26 6.09 15.02
CA GLY A 470 -29.81 4.92 14.27
C GLY A 470 -28.95 3.97 15.09
N PHE A 471 -28.08 4.47 15.96
CA PHE A 471 -27.31 3.63 16.88
C PHE A 471 -28.19 2.96 17.94
N GLU A 472 -29.23 3.64 18.44
CA GLU A 472 -30.23 3.05 19.33
C GLU A 472 -30.96 1.89 18.66
N ALA A 473 -31.40 2.07 17.40
CA ALA A 473 -32.03 1.02 16.61
C ALA A 473 -31.09 -0.18 16.36
N CYS A 474 -29.77 0.05 16.36
CA CYS A 474 -28.76 -0.99 16.21
C CYS A 474 -28.26 -1.58 17.54
N GLY A 475 -28.72 -1.08 18.70
CA GLY A 475 -28.22 -1.50 20.01
C GLY A 475 -26.76 -1.12 20.30
N ALA A 476 -26.21 -0.11 19.61
CA ALA A 476 -24.81 0.30 19.71
C ALA A 476 -24.58 1.29 20.86
N SER A 477 -24.68 0.82 22.11
CA SER A 477 -24.75 1.68 23.31
C SER A 477 -23.60 2.67 23.49
N ARG A 478 -22.37 2.30 23.12
CA ARG A 478 -21.20 3.20 23.15
C ARG A 478 -21.39 4.36 22.17
N GLN A 479 -21.77 4.07 20.93
CA GLN A 479 -21.95 5.06 19.87
C GLN A 479 -23.17 5.95 20.13
N VAL A 480 -24.23 5.42 20.77
CA VAL A 480 -25.34 6.24 21.28
C VAL A 480 -24.82 7.27 22.28
N LEU A 481 -23.98 6.85 23.23
CA LEU A 481 -23.41 7.74 24.24
C LEU A 481 -22.50 8.81 23.59
N GLU A 482 -21.73 8.43 22.58
CA GLU A 482 -20.89 9.34 21.80
C GLU A 482 -21.71 10.38 21.03
N ALA A 483 -22.76 9.97 20.32
CA ALA A 483 -23.66 10.87 19.62
C ALA A 483 -24.40 11.83 20.56
N ARG A 484 -24.83 11.35 21.73
CA ARG A 484 -25.44 12.18 22.78
C ARG A 484 -24.45 13.16 23.39
N LEU A 485 -23.19 12.75 23.57
CA LEU A 485 -22.13 13.65 24.04
C LEU A 485 -21.87 14.76 23.01
N LEU A 486 -21.82 14.44 21.71
CA LEU A 486 -21.73 15.46 20.67
C LEU A 486 -22.94 16.41 20.68
N LEU A 487 -24.17 15.90 20.90
CA LEU A 487 -25.34 16.77 21.06
C LEU A 487 -25.20 17.71 22.27
N ALA A 488 -24.65 17.23 23.39
CA ALA A 488 -24.35 18.05 24.56
C ALA A 488 -23.27 19.12 24.28
N GLU A 489 -22.26 18.80 23.44
CA GLU A 489 -21.27 19.77 22.95
C GLU A 489 -21.92 20.84 22.04
N LEU A 490 -22.83 20.42 21.18
CA LEU A 490 -23.61 21.27 20.28
C LEU A 490 -24.75 22.02 20.97
N SER A 491 -25.18 21.67 22.16
CA SER A 491 -26.07 22.51 22.97
C SER A 491 -25.29 23.39 23.95
N GLY A 492 -24.08 22.99 24.32
CA GLY A 492 -23.34 23.57 25.44
C GLY A 492 -23.97 23.23 26.79
N ASP A 493 -24.67 22.09 26.87
CA ASP A 493 -25.39 21.64 28.07
C ASP A 493 -24.81 20.31 28.59
N PRO A 494 -23.90 20.35 29.58
CA PRO A 494 -23.34 19.14 30.17
C PRO A 494 -24.33 18.41 31.07
N GLU A 495 -25.43 19.05 31.52
CA GLU A 495 -26.46 18.40 32.34
C GLU A 495 -27.26 17.36 31.54
N ALA A 496 -27.29 17.49 30.21
CA ALA A 496 -27.82 16.45 29.32
C ALA A 496 -27.13 15.08 29.49
N MET A 497 -25.93 15.05 30.06
CA MET A 497 -25.16 13.83 30.37
C MET A 497 -25.21 13.44 31.86
N ALA A 498 -26.07 14.07 32.67
CA ALA A 498 -26.20 13.77 34.09
C ALA A 498 -26.54 12.28 34.32
N GLY A 499 -25.88 11.68 35.31
CA GLY A 499 -26.05 10.26 35.64
C GLY A 499 -25.34 9.28 34.70
N GLN A 500 -24.68 9.74 33.63
CA GLN A 500 -23.95 8.88 32.68
C GLN A 500 -22.46 8.68 33.02
N GLY A 501 -22.01 9.12 34.20
CA GLY A 501 -20.57 9.15 34.56
C GLY A 501 -19.87 7.78 34.46
N ASP A 502 -20.49 6.71 34.95
CA ASP A 502 -19.93 5.36 34.85
C ASP A 502 -19.88 4.86 33.40
N ALA A 503 -20.91 5.16 32.61
CA ALA A 503 -20.96 4.80 31.19
C ALA A 503 -19.90 5.54 30.36
N LEU A 504 -19.66 6.83 30.67
CA LEU A 504 -18.61 7.64 30.04
C LEU A 504 -17.21 7.10 30.35
N ARG A 505 -16.97 6.71 31.60
CA ARG A 505 -15.71 6.06 32.01
C ARG A 505 -15.48 4.73 31.30
N ALA A 506 -16.47 3.85 31.34
CA ALA A 506 -16.42 2.55 30.68
C ALA A 506 -16.22 2.67 29.17
N SER A 507 -16.78 3.73 28.55
CA SER A 507 -16.64 4.01 27.12
C SER A 507 -15.39 4.82 26.75
N GLY A 508 -14.55 5.23 27.70
CA GLY A 508 -13.37 6.07 27.42
C GLY A 508 -13.71 7.48 26.89
N LEU A 509 -14.92 7.98 27.15
CA LEU A 509 -15.39 9.30 26.73
C LEU A 509 -15.27 10.36 27.85
N GLU A 510 -14.71 9.99 29.00
CA GLU A 510 -14.57 10.87 30.18
C GLU A 510 -13.73 12.12 29.89
N ALA A 511 -12.60 11.98 29.19
CA ALA A 511 -11.77 13.13 28.82
C ALA A 511 -12.51 14.12 27.92
N ARG A 512 -13.30 13.62 26.97
CA ARG A 512 -14.11 14.44 26.06
C ARG A 512 -15.23 15.16 26.81
N PHE A 513 -15.89 14.48 27.74
CA PHE A 513 -16.88 15.11 28.62
C PHE A 513 -16.26 16.16 29.56
N ALA A 514 -15.08 15.91 30.12
CA ALA A 514 -14.35 16.90 30.92
C ALA A 514 -13.98 18.15 30.10
N LEU A 515 -13.66 17.97 28.81
CA LEU A 515 -13.41 19.09 27.90
C LEU A 515 -14.69 19.91 27.64
N LEU A 516 -15.85 19.26 27.46
CA LEU A 516 -17.14 19.94 27.40
C LEU A 516 -17.41 20.78 28.66
N GLN A 517 -17.21 20.20 29.85
CA GLN A 517 -17.36 20.93 31.11
C GLN A 517 -16.43 22.15 31.18
N ALA A 518 -15.19 22.01 30.71
CA ALA A 518 -14.24 23.10 30.66
C ALA A 518 -14.68 24.23 29.71
N GLU A 519 -15.19 23.90 28.53
CA GLU A 519 -15.68 24.87 27.56
C GLU A 519 -16.89 25.66 28.07
N VAL A 520 -17.82 24.99 28.75
CA VAL A 520 -19.01 25.61 29.35
C VAL A 520 -18.60 26.53 30.50
N ALA A 521 -17.79 26.05 31.44
CA ALA A 521 -17.28 26.86 32.55
C ALA A 521 -16.51 28.10 32.03
N ARG A 522 -15.75 27.97 30.94
CA ARG A 522 -15.07 29.11 30.29
C ARG A 522 -16.07 30.13 29.75
N ARG A 523 -17.16 29.70 29.10
CA ARG A 523 -18.20 30.60 28.57
C ARG A 523 -18.95 31.32 29.69
N GLU A 524 -19.19 30.65 30.81
CA GLU A 524 -19.84 31.20 32.00
C GLU A 524 -18.92 32.11 32.85
N GLY A 525 -17.62 32.14 32.54
CA GLY A 525 -16.64 32.94 33.28
C GLY A 525 -16.14 32.28 34.57
N ALA A 526 -16.47 31.01 34.83
CA ALA A 526 -15.95 30.21 35.94
C ALA A 526 -14.53 29.69 35.60
N LEU A 527 -13.55 30.59 35.52
CA LEU A 527 -12.22 30.32 34.98
C LEU A 527 -11.44 29.24 35.77
N ASP A 528 -11.56 29.17 37.10
CA ASP A 528 -10.92 28.11 37.91
C ASP A 528 -11.49 26.73 37.58
N ALA A 529 -12.82 26.62 37.44
CA ALA A 529 -13.49 25.38 37.07
C ALA A 529 -13.14 24.97 35.63
N ALA A 530 -13.03 25.94 34.72
CA ALA A 530 -12.59 25.72 33.34
C ALA A 530 -11.15 25.20 33.27
N LEU A 531 -10.23 25.79 34.04
CA LEU A 531 -8.84 25.36 34.11
C LEU A 531 -8.70 23.96 34.69
N SER A 532 -9.35 23.70 35.83
CA SER A 532 -9.36 22.39 36.48
C SER A 532 -9.92 21.30 35.57
N SER A 533 -11.02 21.57 34.88
CA SER A 533 -11.63 20.60 33.95
C SER A 533 -10.79 20.37 32.70
N SER A 534 -10.12 21.40 32.17
CA SER A 534 -9.20 21.25 31.05
C SER A 534 -7.99 20.39 31.40
N LEU A 535 -7.41 20.57 32.60
CA LEU A 535 -6.28 19.76 33.05
C LEU A 535 -6.69 18.31 33.30
N ARG A 536 -7.85 18.07 33.93
CA ARG A 536 -8.41 16.72 34.08
C ARG A 536 -8.66 16.04 32.73
N ALA A 537 -9.15 16.77 31.74
CA ALA A 537 -9.31 16.24 30.39
C ALA A 537 -7.97 15.82 29.78
N ALA A 538 -6.90 16.58 30.00
CA ALA A 538 -5.57 16.28 29.47
C ALA A 538 -4.90 15.04 30.10
N GLU A 539 -5.25 14.66 31.32
CA GLU A 539 -4.64 13.53 32.05
C GLU A 539 -5.02 12.15 31.47
N SER A 540 -6.22 12.02 30.90
CA SER A 540 -6.77 10.73 30.43
C SER A 540 -7.12 10.72 28.93
N ALA A 541 -6.77 11.78 28.21
CA ALA A 541 -7.00 11.94 26.79
C ALA A 541 -5.95 11.22 25.91
N ASP A 542 -6.35 10.85 24.69
CA ASP A 542 -5.40 10.57 23.61
C ASP A 542 -4.60 11.83 23.21
N SER A 543 -3.58 11.67 22.38
CA SER A 543 -2.67 12.77 22.00
C SER A 543 -3.40 13.96 21.37
N THR A 544 -4.42 13.73 20.53
CA THR A 544 -5.17 14.79 19.86
C THR A 544 -6.06 15.57 20.83
N LEU A 545 -6.77 14.85 21.71
CA LEU A 545 -7.66 15.45 22.68
C LEU A 545 -6.87 16.13 23.82
N ARG A 546 -5.69 15.60 24.18
CA ARG A 546 -4.75 16.20 25.12
C ARG A 546 -4.23 17.54 24.60
N ALA A 547 -3.83 17.62 23.33
CA ALA A 547 -3.41 18.88 22.71
C ALA A 547 -4.53 19.94 22.73
N ARG A 548 -5.78 19.53 22.44
CA ARG A 548 -6.96 20.41 22.55
C ARG A 548 -7.20 20.89 23.98
N ALA A 549 -7.14 19.99 24.95
CA ALA A 549 -7.36 20.29 26.36
C ALA A 549 -6.29 21.25 26.92
N LEU A 550 -5.01 21.02 26.62
CA LEU A 550 -3.91 21.90 27.02
C LEU A 550 -3.99 23.27 26.35
N SER A 551 -4.42 23.34 25.09
CA SER A 551 -4.67 24.60 24.40
C SER A 551 -5.76 25.42 25.09
N LEU A 552 -6.87 24.78 25.50
CA LEU A 552 -7.91 25.43 26.27
C LEU A 552 -7.41 25.89 27.65
N ALA A 553 -6.63 25.05 28.35
CA ALA A 553 -6.03 25.40 29.63
C ALA A 553 -5.10 26.62 29.52
N ALA A 554 -4.27 26.70 28.47
CA ALA A 554 -3.41 27.84 28.20
C ALA A 554 -4.22 29.12 27.88
N GLU A 555 -5.31 29.01 27.13
CA GLU A 555 -6.22 30.14 26.88
C GLU A 555 -6.84 30.66 28.18
N VAL A 556 -7.40 29.77 29.01
CA VAL A 556 -8.04 30.11 30.29
C VAL A 556 -7.02 30.73 31.25
N ALA A 557 -5.83 30.14 31.39
CA ALA A 557 -4.76 30.63 32.26
C ALA A 557 -4.32 32.06 31.90
N ARG A 558 -4.19 32.36 30.59
CA ARG A 558 -3.89 33.73 30.11
C ARG A 558 -4.99 34.72 30.48
N ARG A 559 -6.27 34.35 30.32
CA ARG A 559 -7.41 35.22 30.68
C ARG A 559 -7.53 35.41 32.19
N HIS A 560 -7.14 34.41 32.97
CA HIS A 560 -7.19 34.42 34.43
C HIS A 560 -6.01 35.19 35.08
N GLY A 561 -4.96 35.51 34.32
CA GLY A 561 -3.74 36.10 34.87
C GLY A 561 -2.93 35.12 35.74
N ASP A 562 -3.02 33.83 35.41
CA ASP A 562 -2.31 32.76 36.12
C ASP A 562 -0.78 32.95 35.99
N PRO A 563 -0.01 32.93 37.10
CA PRO A 563 1.46 33.08 37.06
C PRO A 563 2.16 32.04 36.17
N ASP A 564 1.55 30.87 35.98
CA ASP A 564 2.08 29.76 35.18
C ASP A 564 1.53 29.76 33.74
N ALA A 565 0.86 30.84 33.29
CA ALA A 565 0.27 30.93 31.94
C ALA A 565 1.29 30.70 30.80
N ALA A 566 2.53 31.14 30.97
CA ALA A 566 3.60 30.91 30.01
C ALA A 566 4.01 29.43 29.94
N ALA A 567 4.12 28.76 31.09
CA ALA A 567 4.43 27.33 31.15
C ALA A 567 3.32 26.48 30.52
N ARG A 568 2.05 26.84 30.76
CA ARG A 568 0.90 26.17 30.13
C ARG A 568 0.85 26.38 28.62
N ALA A 569 1.17 27.57 28.12
CA ALA A 569 1.28 27.82 26.68
C ALA A 569 2.39 26.99 26.03
N ALA A 570 3.54 26.83 26.70
CA ALA A 570 4.61 25.95 26.24
C ALA A 570 4.17 24.47 26.20
N ALA A 571 3.51 23.98 27.25
CA ALA A 571 3.00 22.61 27.29
C ALA A 571 1.93 22.34 26.21
N ALA A 572 1.05 23.31 25.94
CA ALA A 572 0.08 23.22 24.84
C ALA A 572 0.76 23.16 23.47
N ARG A 573 1.82 23.94 23.27
CA ARG A 573 2.61 23.95 22.03
C ARG A 573 3.36 22.63 21.85
N GLU A 574 3.98 22.11 22.90
CA GLU A 574 4.68 20.82 22.89
C GLU A 574 3.73 19.67 22.51
N ALA A 575 2.54 19.61 23.13
CA ALA A 575 1.53 18.60 22.80
C ALA A 575 1.04 18.72 21.34
N ALA A 576 0.92 19.95 20.81
CA ALA A 576 0.57 20.14 19.41
C ALA A 576 1.72 19.71 18.46
N GLU A 577 2.97 19.92 18.85
CA GLU A 577 4.16 19.47 18.09
C GLU A 577 4.31 17.95 18.10
N GLU A 578 3.96 17.29 19.20
CA GLU A 578 3.86 15.83 19.31
C GLU A 578 2.88 15.27 18.27
N VAL A 579 1.64 15.75 18.24
CA VAL A 579 0.63 15.35 17.25
C VAL A 579 1.10 15.65 15.82
N ALA A 580 1.66 16.84 15.60
CA ALA A 580 2.13 17.25 14.28
C ALA A 580 3.31 16.40 13.77
N SER A 581 4.16 15.90 14.66
CA SER A 581 5.28 15.03 14.30
C SER A 581 4.84 13.65 13.79
N ALA A 582 3.66 13.19 14.23
CA ALA A 582 3.06 11.94 13.81
C ALA A 582 2.23 12.06 12.51
N LEU A 583 2.04 13.27 11.98
CA LEU A 583 1.25 13.52 10.76
C LEU A 583 2.10 13.52 9.48
N PRO A 584 1.52 13.13 8.33
CA PRO A 584 2.16 13.25 7.03
C PRO A 584 2.55 14.70 6.67
N PRO A 585 3.54 14.90 5.78
CA PRO A 585 3.89 16.22 5.24
C PRO A 585 2.66 16.91 4.63
N GLY A 586 2.49 18.21 4.86
CA GLY A 586 1.34 19.00 4.41
C GLY A 586 0.22 19.12 5.46
N LEU A 587 -0.12 18.02 6.15
CA LEU A 587 -1.04 18.06 7.30
C LEU A 587 -0.35 18.61 8.55
N ARG A 588 0.92 18.27 8.75
CA ARG A 588 1.77 18.77 9.84
C ARG A 588 1.76 20.30 9.94
N GLU A 589 2.05 20.99 8.85
CA GLU A 589 2.15 22.46 8.85
C GLU A 589 0.78 23.10 9.10
N ARG A 590 -0.28 22.55 8.51
CA ARG A 590 -1.67 23.01 8.70
C ARG A 590 -2.15 22.83 10.13
N TYR A 591 -1.80 21.72 10.77
CA TYR A 591 -2.12 21.46 12.17
C TYR A 591 -1.41 22.47 13.10
N LEU A 592 -0.11 22.69 12.89
CA LEU A 592 0.69 23.62 13.71
C LEU A 592 0.30 25.10 13.55
N ALA A 593 -0.26 25.48 12.41
CA ALA A 593 -0.77 26.84 12.18
C ALA A 593 -1.93 27.21 13.13
N GLY A 594 -2.64 26.22 13.69
CA GLY A 594 -3.72 26.41 14.66
C GLY A 594 -3.29 26.41 16.13
N ALA A 595 -2.02 26.10 16.43
CA ALA A 595 -1.54 25.94 17.81
C ALA A 595 -1.11 27.28 18.45
N PRO A 596 -1.30 27.46 19.78
CA PRO A 596 -0.97 28.71 20.46
C PRO A 596 0.53 29.03 20.41
N GLU A 597 0.88 30.27 20.05
CA GLU A 597 2.25 30.77 20.13
C GLU A 597 2.65 31.11 21.59
N PRO A 598 3.86 30.72 22.05
CA PRO A 598 4.35 31.12 23.36
C PRO A 598 4.60 32.64 23.40
N PRO A 599 4.25 33.34 24.49
CA PRO A 599 4.43 34.78 24.59
C PRO A 599 5.91 35.16 24.58
N SER A 600 6.26 36.23 23.85
CA SER A 600 7.58 36.87 23.93
C SER A 600 7.73 37.60 25.28
N PRO A 601 8.86 37.47 26.00
CA PRO A 601 9.03 38.11 27.30
C PRO A 601 9.17 39.63 27.17
N THR A 602 8.18 40.39 27.61
CA THR A 602 8.28 41.84 27.81
C THR A 602 8.74 42.18 29.23
N PRO A 603 9.80 42.99 29.42
CA PRO A 603 10.24 43.40 30.76
C PRO A 603 9.66 44.77 31.18
N GLU A 604 9.01 44.82 32.35
CA GLU A 604 8.54 46.05 33.03
C GLU A 604 9.13 46.15 34.48
N PRO A 605 8.92 47.19 35.32
CA PRO A 605 9.71 48.41 35.45
C PRO A 605 10.39 48.58 36.84
N ALA A 606 11.53 47.93 37.09
CA ALA A 606 12.30 48.11 38.36
C ALA A 606 13.21 49.36 38.41
N ALA A 607 13.35 50.10 37.31
CA ALA A 607 14.44 51.09 37.12
C ALA A 607 14.33 52.39 37.95
N ARG A 608 13.22 52.65 38.66
CA ARG A 608 12.96 53.95 39.31
C ARG A 608 13.57 54.13 40.71
N ARG A 609 14.08 53.08 41.37
CA ARG A 609 14.59 53.17 42.77
C ARG A 609 16.12 53.29 42.91
N LEU A 610 16.87 53.21 41.82
CA LEU A 610 18.33 53.21 41.88
C LEU A 610 18.89 54.66 41.86
N GLY A 611 19.88 54.93 42.71
CA GLY A 611 20.72 56.14 42.65
C GLY A 611 21.52 56.20 41.34
N GLU A 612 22.26 57.29 41.09
CA GLU A 612 22.93 57.52 39.80
C GLU A 612 23.91 56.39 39.43
N GLY A 613 24.74 55.94 40.37
CA GLY A 613 25.62 54.78 40.20
C GLY A 613 24.87 53.48 39.94
N GLY A 614 23.75 53.25 40.64
CA GLY A 614 22.89 52.08 40.41
C GLY A 614 22.18 52.10 39.05
N ARG A 615 21.79 53.27 38.53
CA ARG A 615 21.22 53.41 37.18
C ARG A 615 22.29 53.17 36.11
N ARG A 616 23.51 53.66 36.32
CA ARG A 616 24.65 53.44 35.42
C ARG A 616 25.04 51.96 35.39
N LEU A 617 25.16 51.30 36.54
CA LEU A 617 25.39 49.86 36.63
C LEU A 617 24.25 49.05 36.00
N LEU A 618 22.98 49.39 36.25
CA LEU A 618 21.83 48.73 35.61
C LEU A 618 21.86 48.92 34.08
N SER A 619 22.26 50.11 33.60
CA SER A 619 22.40 50.38 32.17
C SER A 619 23.52 49.56 31.55
N LEU A 620 24.62 49.36 32.28
CA LEU A 620 25.72 48.49 31.88
C LEU A 620 25.27 47.04 31.82
N VAL A 621 24.60 46.53 32.86
CA VAL A 621 24.04 45.16 32.89
C VAL A 621 23.06 44.94 31.74
N ARG A 622 22.15 45.89 31.46
CA ARG A 622 21.24 45.80 30.31
C ARG A 622 21.98 45.76 28.98
N ARG A 623 23.02 46.58 28.83
CA ARG A 623 23.85 46.59 27.61
C ARG A 623 24.60 45.26 27.47
N VAL A 624 25.15 44.71 28.55
CA VAL A 624 25.80 43.39 28.60
C VAL A 624 24.83 42.27 28.21
N LEU A 625 23.56 42.33 28.63
CA LEU A 625 22.55 41.32 28.31
C LEU A 625 22.06 41.36 26.85
N LEU A 626 22.10 42.54 26.21
CA LEU A 626 21.54 42.75 24.87
C LEU A 626 22.61 42.82 23.76
N GLU A 627 23.86 43.09 24.10
CA GLU A 627 24.96 43.23 23.16
C GLU A 627 25.65 41.88 22.92
N GLY A 628 25.62 41.39 21.68
CA GLY A 628 26.19 40.10 21.30
C GLY A 628 27.70 40.12 20.97
N ASP A 629 28.34 41.30 20.98
CA ASP A 629 29.76 41.47 20.69
C ASP A 629 30.56 41.65 22.00
N GLU A 630 31.38 40.63 22.32
CA GLU A 630 32.23 40.59 23.51
C GLU A 630 33.05 41.86 23.67
N ARG A 631 33.64 42.38 22.59
CA ARG A 631 34.54 43.54 22.67
C ARG A 631 33.78 44.81 23.03
N ARG A 632 32.58 45.01 22.49
CA ARG A 632 31.74 46.18 22.77
C ARG A 632 31.26 46.20 24.22
N VAL A 633 30.95 45.02 24.76
CA VAL A 633 30.58 44.87 26.17
C VAL A 633 31.75 45.26 27.08
N LEU A 634 32.95 44.77 26.78
CA LEU A 634 34.15 45.11 27.54
C LEU A 634 34.50 46.61 27.45
N GLU A 635 34.43 47.21 26.26
CA GLU A 635 34.68 48.64 26.08
C GLU A 635 33.68 49.50 26.84
N ALA A 636 32.39 49.15 26.82
CA ALA A 636 31.36 49.86 27.57
C ALA A 636 31.56 49.77 29.09
N ALA A 637 32.00 48.61 29.59
CA ALA A 637 32.26 48.44 31.02
C ALA A 637 33.47 49.25 31.50
N VAL A 638 34.53 49.31 30.69
CA VAL A 638 35.73 50.12 31.00
C VAL A 638 35.42 51.61 30.90
N ASP A 639 34.66 52.05 29.89
CA ASP A 639 34.20 53.44 29.77
C ASP A 639 33.38 53.88 30.98
N GLU A 640 32.56 52.98 31.51
CA GLU A 640 31.74 53.23 32.69
C GLU A 640 32.59 53.34 33.95
N ALA A 641 33.59 52.47 34.13
CA ALA A 641 34.54 52.55 35.23
C ALA A 641 35.33 53.86 35.21
N VAL A 642 35.77 54.31 34.03
CA VAL A 642 36.45 55.61 33.84
C VAL A 642 35.52 56.77 34.15
N ALA A 643 34.31 56.77 33.59
CA ALA A 643 33.38 57.89 33.74
C ALA A 643 32.88 58.07 35.18
N SER A 644 32.66 56.96 35.89
CA SER A 644 32.14 56.99 37.26
C SER A 644 33.20 57.34 38.31
N THR A 645 34.46 56.96 38.09
CA THR A 645 35.58 57.27 39.02
C THR A 645 36.41 58.49 38.62
N ARG A 646 36.16 59.04 37.41
CA ARG A 646 36.99 60.07 36.75
C ARG A 646 38.46 59.68 36.57
N ALA A 647 38.77 58.39 36.52
CA ALA A 647 40.12 57.92 36.25
C ALA A 647 40.67 58.51 34.94
N GLU A 648 41.93 58.92 34.92
CA GLU A 648 42.56 59.40 33.68
C GLU A 648 42.66 58.27 32.66
N ARG A 649 42.91 57.04 33.14
CA ARG A 649 43.10 55.87 32.31
C ARG A 649 42.58 54.62 33.01
N ALA A 650 42.02 53.71 32.23
CA ALA A 650 41.67 52.36 32.65
C ALA A 650 42.19 51.33 31.65
N PHE A 651 42.61 50.19 32.18
CA PHE A 651 43.14 49.03 31.46
C PHE A 651 42.42 47.78 31.95
N LEU A 652 41.86 47.04 31.00
CA LEU A 652 41.30 45.72 31.22
C LEU A 652 42.33 44.67 30.82
N LEU A 653 42.73 43.84 31.77
CA LEU A 653 43.86 42.93 31.65
C LEU A 653 43.40 41.48 31.71
N ARG A 654 43.96 40.63 30.85
CA ARG A 654 43.79 39.17 30.85
C ARG A 654 45.14 38.48 31.08
N PRO A 655 45.23 37.48 31.98
CA PRO A 655 46.45 36.71 32.16
C PRO A 655 46.77 35.85 30.92
N GLN A 656 48.05 35.75 30.57
CA GLN A 656 48.59 34.91 29.49
C GLN A 656 49.90 34.23 29.97
N ASP A 657 50.35 33.17 29.28
CA ASP A 657 51.55 32.38 29.64
C ASP A 657 52.85 33.21 29.80
N ALA A 658 52.92 34.41 29.23
CA ALA A 658 54.08 35.31 29.27
C ALA A 658 53.72 36.78 29.64
N GLY A 659 52.86 36.96 30.66
CA GLY A 659 52.48 38.28 31.20
C GLY A 659 50.99 38.58 31.04
N GLU A 660 50.62 39.86 30.95
CA GLU A 660 49.22 40.28 30.78
C GLU A 660 48.95 40.85 29.40
N GLU A 661 47.84 40.41 28.81
CA GLU A 661 47.27 40.97 27.60
C GLU A 661 46.30 42.11 27.96
N VAL A 662 46.46 43.26 27.31
CA VAL A 662 45.52 44.38 27.44
C VAL A 662 44.37 44.18 26.46
N LEU A 663 43.19 43.83 26.97
CA LEU A 663 41.98 43.62 26.17
C LEU A 663 41.35 44.95 25.74
N VAL A 664 41.31 45.91 26.66
CA VAL A 664 40.74 47.24 26.45
C VAL A 664 41.57 48.25 27.23
N ALA A 665 41.84 49.41 26.63
CA ALA A 665 42.46 50.54 27.33
C ALA A 665 41.79 51.85 26.90
N ARG A 666 41.32 52.64 27.87
CA ARG A 666 40.54 53.86 27.65
C ARG A 666 41.08 55.00 28.48
N ASN A 667 41.00 56.23 27.98
CA ASN A 667 41.24 57.45 28.75
C ASN A 667 39.92 58.09 29.21
N LEU A 668 40.01 59.18 29.97
CA LEU A 668 38.85 59.95 30.45
C LEU A 668 37.89 60.40 29.33
N ASP A 669 38.43 60.74 28.15
CA ASP A 669 37.67 61.15 26.96
C ASP A 669 37.06 59.97 26.19
N ARG A 670 37.24 58.73 26.67
CA ARG A 670 36.83 57.46 26.04
C ARG A 670 37.56 57.12 24.73
N ASP A 671 38.70 57.75 24.48
CA ASP A 671 39.59 57.37 23.41
C ASP A 671 40.35 56.09 23.75
N THR A 672 40.56 55.26 22.73
CA THR A 672 41.33 54.02 22.86
C THR A 672 42.82 54.33 22.99
N ILE A 673 43.45 53.86 24.07
CA ILE A 673 44.88 54.02 24.31
C ILE A 673 45.65 52.93 23.53
N ARG A 674 46.31 53.32 22.43
CA ARG A 674 46.99 52.37 21.53
C ARG A 674 48.33 51.82 22.06
N SER A 675 48.98 52.51 23.01
CA SER A 675 50.23 52.07 23.63
C SER A 675 50.41 52.68 25.03
N GLY A 676 49.67 52.14 26.01
CA GLY A 676 49.72 52.62 27.39
C GLY A 676 50.62 51.77 28.27
N ARG A 677 51.59 52.40 28.95
CA ARG A 677 52.31 51.77 30.08
C ARG A 677 51.47 51.89 31.36
N PHE A 678 51.29 50.78 32.06
CA PHE A 678 50.65 50.65 33.38
C PHE A 678 51.59 49.92 34.35
N SER A 679 51.29 49.92 35.65
CA SER A 679 52.12 49.25 36.65
C SER A 679 51.88 47.74 36.65
N ARG A 680 52.72 46.98 35.94
CA ARG A 680 52.62 45.51 35.87
C ARG A 680 52.71 44.83 37.22
N SER A 681 53.63 45.27 38.10
CA SER A 681 53.78 44.68 39.43
C SER A 681 52.52 44.77 40.29
N VAL A 682 51.65 45.77 40.05
CA VAL A 682 50.37 45.90 40.74
C VAL A 682 49.32 44.96 40.12
N ALA A 683 49.27 44.90 38.78
CA ALA A 683 48.39 43.98 38.07
C ALA A 683 48.69 42.50 38.38
N GLU A 684 49.96 42.09 38.33
CA GLU A 684 50.42 40.74 38.66
C GLU A 684 50.01 40.36 40.10
N ARG A 685 50.15 41.28 41.05
CA ARG A 685 49.76 41.05 42.44
C ARG A 685 48.26 40.77 42.56
N VAL A 686 47.41 41.59 41.94
CA VAL A 686 45.95 41.43 41.99
C VAL A 686 45.50 40.16 41.27
N LEU A 687 46.13 39.82 40.14
CA LEU A 687 45.86 38.58 39.41
C LEU A 687 46.26 37.34 40.21
N ALA A 688 47.35 37.39 40.97
CA ALA A 688 47.85 36.27 41.77
C ALA A 688 47.12 36.11 43.11
N SER A 689 46.82 37.20 43.83
CA SER A 689 46.16 37.14 45.15
C SER A 689 44.64 37.14 45.08
N GLY A 690 44.06 37.71 44.01
CA GLY A 690 42.62 37.96 43.92
C GLY A 690 42.11 39.03 44.89
N GLU A 691 43.02 39.81 45.50
CA GLU A 691 42.70 40.93 46.39
C GLU A 691 42.86 42.26 45.66
N PRO A 692 41.91 43.21 45.81
CA PRO A 692 42.01 44.51 45.16
C PRO A 692 43.11 45.37 45.80
N VAL A 693 43.65 46.31 45.02
CA VAL A 693 44.62 47.33 45.47
C VAL A 693 43.99 48.71 45.26
N LEU A 694 43.93 49.49 46.34
CA LEU A 694 43.47 50.88 46.35
C LEU A 694 44.55 51.73 47.02
N THR A 695 44.95 52.84 46.40
CA THR A 695 45.92 53.77 46.99
C THR A 695 45.44 55.22 46.90
N GLU A 696 45.57 55.97 47.98
CA GLU A 696 45.36 57.43 47.96
C GLU A 696 46.56 58.20 47.42
N MET A 697 47.79 57.72 47.71
CA MET A 697 49.06 58.24 47.19
C MET A 697 50.03 57.09 46.90
N ALA A 698 50.10 56.68 45.65
CA ALA A 698 50.79 55.47 45.22
C ALA A 698 52.30 55.46 45.51
N THR A 699 52.96 56.62 45.50
CA THR A 699 54.40 56.74 45.82
C THR A 699 54.73 56.75 47.31
N ALA A 700 53.73 56.98 48.16
CA ALA A 700 53.86 56.99 49.62
C ALA A 700 53.25 55.73 50.29
N ASP A 701 52.65 54.83 49.50
CA ASP A 701 51.99 53.64 49.99
C ASP A 701 53.01 52.54 50.37
N PRO A 702 53.08 52.12 51.65
CA PRO A 702 54.02 51.08 52.09
C PRO A 702 53.84 49.75 51.38
N SER A 703 52.60 49.42 50.95
CA SER A 703 52.27 48.17 50.27
C SER A 703 52.81 48.11 48.83
N LEU A 704 53.26 49.26 48.28
CA LEU A 704 53.81 49.40 46.94
C LEU A 704 55.30 49.79 46.92
N ALA A 705 55.98 49.84 48.07
CA ALA A 705 57.37 50.30 48.19
C ALA A 705 58.40 49.51 47.33
N GLY A 706 58.07 48.27 46.90
CA GLY A 706 58.88 47.46 46.00
C GLY A 706 58.57 47.62 44.50
N ALA A 707 57.50 48.32 44.14
CA ALA A 707 57.01 48.44 42.78
C ALA A 707 57.69 49.61 42.01
N ARG A 708 58.88 49.37 41.45
CA ARG A 708 59.64 50.38 40.69
C ARG A 708 58.82 51.04 39.57
N SER A 709 57.91 50.29 38.95
CA SER A 709 57.02 50.79 37.90
C SER A 709 56.08 51.91 38.33
N VAL A 710 55.75 52.03 39.62
CA VAL A 710 54.87 53.11 40.14
C VAL A 710 55.60 54.46 40.10
N ALA A 711 56.86 54.49 40.52
CA ALA A 711 57.70 55.68 40.50
C ALA A 711 58.08 56.08 39.06
N ASP A 712 58.48 55.10 38.23
CA ASP A 712 58.89 55.33 36.85
C ASP A 712 57.77 55.89 35.95
N LEU A 713 56.51 55.55 36.27
CA LEU A 713 55.33 56.00 35.53
C LEU A 713 54.68 57.27 36.12
N GLY A 714 55.20 57.80 37.25
CA GLY A 714 54.69 59.00 37.90
C GLY A 714 53.24 58.87 38.38
N LEU A 715 52.83 57.69 38.85
CA LEU A 715 51.44 57.43 39.25
C LEU A 715 51.13 58.08 40.60
N ARG A 716 50.00 58.79 40.69
CA ARG A 716 49.53 59.45 41.92
C ARG A 716 48.61 58.58 42.74
N SER A 717 47.63 57.94 42.11
CA SER A 717 46.71 57.00 42.74
C SER A 717 46.40 55.87 41.77
N ILE A 718 46.14 54.67 42.31
CA ILE A 718 45.89 53.44 41.59
C ILE A 718 44.70 52.73 42.24
N LEU A 719 43.79 52.24 41.41
CA LEU A 719 42.73 51.31 41.80
C LEU A 719 42.79 50.11 40.86
N CYS A 720 43.04 48.93 41.39
CA CYS A 720 43.10 47.70 40.60
C CYS A 720 42.28 46.62 41.27
N VAL A 721 41.23 46.14 40.59
CA VAL A 721 40.32 45.10 41.11
C VAL A 721 40.42 43.82 40.30
N PRO A 722 40.24 42.64 40.92
CA PRO A 722 40.18 41.37 40.21
C PRO A 722 38.85 41.23 39.46
N ILE A 723 38.89 40.56 38.30
CA ILE A 723 37.71 40.14 37.56
C ILE A 723 37.50 38.66 37.86
N ARG A 724 36.37 38.35 38.48
CA ARG A 724 36.09 37.02 39.02
C ARG A 724 35.10 36.28 38.13
N SER A 725 35.37 34.98 37.98
CA SER A 725 34.45 33.99 37.43
C SER A 725 34.36 32.85 38.46
N PRO A 726 33.30 32.02 38.49
CA PRO A 726 33.16 30.98 39.51
C PRO A 726 34.44 30.15 39.67
N GLY A 727 35.09 30.25 40.84
CA GLY A 727 36.30 29.48 41.19
C GLY A 727 37.63 30.00 40.65
N ARG A 728 37.70 31.14 39.94
CA ARG A 728 38.98 31.69 39.41
C ARG A 728 38.96 33.19 39.13
N VAL A 729 40.13 33.82 39.16
CA VAL A 729 40.36 35.18 38.63
C VAL A 729 40.64 35.07 37.13
N VAL A 730 39.85 35.76 36.30
CA VAL A 730 39.95 35.71 34.83
C VAL A 730 40.58 36.97 34.23
N GLY A 731 40.84 37.99 35.05
CA GLY A 731 41.43 39.24 34.62
C GLY A 731 41.57 40.24 35.77
N ALA A 732 42.01 41.46 35.44
CA ALA A 732 42.04 42.59 36.35
C ALA A 732 41.59 43.87 35.64
N LEU A 733 40.88 44.73 36.36
CA LEU A 733 40.51 46.07 35.90
C LEU A 733 41.35 47.08 36.67
N TYR A 734 42.25 47.75 35.96
CA TYR A 734 43.27 48.64 36.51
C TYR A 734 42.97 50.09 36.10
N LEU A 735 42.96 51.02 37.05
CA LEU A 735 42.72 52.44 36.85
C LEU A 735 43.83 53.26 37.52
N ASP A 736 44.23 54.38 36.91
CA ASP A 736 45.20 55.31 37.52
C ASP A 736 44.95 56.80 37.23
N HIS A 737 45.54 57.63 38.09
CA HIS A 737 45.72 59.07 37.88
C HIS A 737 47.22 59.41 37.86
N ARG A 738 47.65 60.29 36.95
CA ARG A 738 49.04 60.78 36.85
C ARG A 738 49.16 62.28 37.13
N PHE A 739 48.20 63.07 36.69
CA PHE A 739 48.26 64.53 36.69
C PHE A 739 47.21 65.16 37.60
N GLU A 740 46.00 64.60 37.63
CA GLU A 740 44.92 65.04 38.49
C GLU A 740 45.26 64.88 39.98
N THR A 741 44.64 65.71 40.82
CA THR A 741 44.68 65.59 42.29
C THR A 741 43.57 64.67 42.82
N ALA A 742 42.77 64.06 41.93
CA ALA A 742 41.73 63.11 42.27
C ALA A 742 42.32 61.85 42.95
N ARG A 743 41.59 61.35 43.95
CA ARG A 743 41.94 60.16 44.73
C ARG A 743 40.81 59.17 44.60
N PHE A 744 41.16 57.89 44.47
CA PHE A 744 40.19 56.82 44.60
C PHE A 744 39.87 56.62 46.08
N ASP A 745 38.61 56.36 46.41
CA ASP A 745 38.16 56.06 47.77
C ASP A 745 37.50 54.66 47.87
N GLY A 746 36.88 54.38 49.01
CA GLY A 746 36.20 53.12 49.25
C GLY A 746 34.95 52.92 48.39
N GLU A 747 34.25 53.99 48.00
CA GLU A 747 33.06 53.91 47.14
C GLU A 747 33.47 53.56 45.70
N ASP A 748 34.59 54.12 45.22
CA ASP A 748 35.17 53.76 43.92
C ASP A 748 35.56 52.27 43.89
N LEU A 749 36.14 51.75 44.97
CA LEU A 749 36.51 50.34 45.07
C LEU A 749 35.29 49.41 44.96
N GLU A 750 34.20 49.72 45.67
CA GLU A 750 32.96 48.94 45.61
C GLU A 750 32.32 48.98 44.22
N LEU A 751 32.25 50.17 43.61
CA LEU A 751 31.65 50.35 42.29
C LEU A 751 32.46 49.65 41.20
N VAL A 752 33.78 49.86 41.17
CA VAL A 752 34.67 49.24 40.18
C VAL A 752 34.75 47.73 40.39
N GLY A 753 34.68 47.26 41.64
CA GLY A 753 34.52 45.83 41.96
C GLY A 753 33.26 45.23 41.34
N ALA A 754 32.10 45.89 41.50
CA ALA A 754 30.84 45.45 40.89
C ALA A 754 30.89 45.46 39.35
N ILE A 755 31.56 46.44 38.75
CA ILE A 755 31.81 46.47 37.29
C ILE A 755 32.70 45.28 36.89
N GLY A 756 33.71 44.95 37.69
CA GLY A 756 34.57 43.79 37.52
C GLY A 756 33.80 42.46 37.51
N ASP A 757 32.82 42.28 38.40
CA ASP A 757 31.97 41.09 38.42
C ASP A 757 31.07 40.98 37.18
N VAL A 758 30.51 42.10 36.70
CA VAL A 758 29.71 42.14 35.46
C VAL A 758 30.58 41.78 34.25
N ILE A 759 31.83 42.26 34.20
CA ILE A 759 32.79 41.87 33.16
C ILE A 759 33.08 40.36 33.23
N GLY A 760 33.25 39.81 34.43
CA GLY A 760 33.47 38.37 34.65
C GLY A 760 32.32 37.52 34.11
N MET A 761 31.08 37.93 34.35
CA MET A 761 29.88 37.27 33.80
C MET A 761 29.82 37.36 32.27
N ALA A 762 30.14 38.53 31.69
CA ALA A 762 30.12 38.72 30.24
C ALA A 762 31.13 37.81 29.52
N LEU A 763 32.34 37.68 30.06
CA LEU A 763 33.39 36.81 29.54
C LEU A 763 32.99 35.32 29.62
N GLU A 764 32.32 34.91 30.70
CA GLU A 764 31.84 33.54 30.88
C GLU A 764 30.67 33.20 29.95
N ASN A 765 29.72 34.12 29.77
CA ASN A 765 28.63 33.97 28.81
C ASN A 765 29.17 33.85 27.37
N ALA A 766 30.16 34.67 27.00
CA ALA A 766 30.81 34.56 25.69
C ALA A 766 31.48 33.19 25.47
N ARG A 767 32.11 32.63 26.52
CA ARG A 767 32.67 31.26 26.49
C ARG A 767 31.58 30.21 26.28
N LEU A 768 30.51 30.25 27.08
CA LEU A 768 29.40 29.30 26.98
C LEU A 768 28.69 29.37 25.62
N HIS A 769 28.50 30.56 25.06
CA HIS A 769 27.94 30.72 23.72
C HIS A 769 28.85 30.16 22.62
N ARG A 770 30.17 30.32 22.73
CA ARG A 770 31.13 29.68 21.81
C ARG A 770 31.05 28.16 21.88
N GLU A 771 30.97 27.59 23.09
CA GLU A 771 30.84 26.13 23.29
C GLU A 771 29.51 25.59 22.80
N ALA A 772 28.40 26.30 23.07
CA ALA A 772 27.07 25.93 22.59
C ALA A 772 27.00 25.96 21.05
N ARG A 773 27.57 26.99 20.41
CA ARG A 773 27.67 27.07 18.93
C ARG A 773 28.53 25.95 18.35
N ALA A 774 29.66 25.63 18.98
CA ALA A 774 30.52 24.53 18.55
C ALA A 774 29.81 23.17 18.67
N ARG A 775 29.05 22.94 19.76
CA ARG A 775 28.23 21.75 19.94
C ARG A 775 27.08 21.68 18.95
N ALA A 776 26.38 22.79 18.70
CA ALA A 776 25.30 22.87 17.71
C ALA A 776 25.82 22.52 16.30
N GLY A 777 26.96 23.09 15.87
CA GLY A 777 27.57 22.74 14.59
C GLY A 777 28.09 21.30 14.51
N ALA A 778 28.51 20.70 15.62
CA ALA A 778 28.87 19.27 15.66
C ALA A 778 27.64 18.36 15.56
N LEU A 779 26.55 18.71 16.26
CA LEU A 779 25.25 18.03 16.16
C LEU A 779 24.65 18.16 14.77
N GLU A 780 24.77 19.32 14.12
CA GLU A 780 24.33 19.51 12.73
C GLU A 780 25.10 18.62 11.76
N ARG A 781 26.42 18.48 11.92
CA ARG A 781 27.22 17.54 11.11
C ARG A 781 26.81 16.09 11.34
N VAL A 782 26.64 15.67 12.58
CA VAL A 782 26.20 14.29 12.91
C VAL A 782 24.77 14.05 12.41
N ASN A 783 23.88 15.04 12.53
CA ASN A 783 22.52 14.94 12.00
C ASN A 783 22.52 14.90 10.47
N GLU A 784 23.45 15.60 9.81
CA GLU A 784 23.60 15.51 8.36
C GLU A 784 24.16 14.15 7.95
N GLU A 785 25.15 13.61 8.66
CA GLU A 785 25.66 12.24 8.44
C GLU A 785 24.55 11.19 8.64
N ILE A 786 23.74 11.32 9.69
CA ILE A 786 22.59 10.45 9.96
C ILE A 786 21.50 10.65 8.91
N ARG A 787 21.25 11.87 8.42
CA ARG A 787 20.30 12.12 7.32
C ARG A 787 20.79 11.50 6.03
N GLU A 788 22.06 11.64 5.69
CA GLU A 788 22.66 11.01 4.52
C GLU A 788 22.64 9.49 4.63
N GLU A 789 22.84 8.94 5.83
CA GLU A 789 22.74 7.50 6.09
C GLU A 789 21.29 7.01 6.04
N ASN A 790 20.33 7.77 6.58
CA ASN A 790 18.90 7.49 6.49
C ASN A 790 18.38 7.64 5.07
N VAL A 791 18.86 8.60 4.28
CA VAL A 791 18.55 8.72 2.85
C VAL A 791 19.15 7.55 2.08
N ARG A 792 20.37 7.10 2.41
CA ARG A 792 20.96 5.88 1.83
C ARG A 792 20.19 4.62 2.23
N ALA A 793 19.73 4.53 3.47
CA ALA A 793 18.94 3.42 3.98
C ALA A 793 17.53 3.41 3.36
N ALA A 794 16.89 4.58 3.25
CA ALA A 794 15.61 4.76 2.58
C ALA A 794 15.72 4.46 1.08
N MET A 795 16.77 4.91 0.39
CA MET A 795 17.03 4.53 -1.00
C MET A 795 17.33 3.04 -1.15
N ARG A 796 17.92 2.38 -0.14
CA ARG A 796 18.16 0.93 -0.14
C ARG A 796 16.86 0.16 0.11
N LEU A 797 16.02 0.65 1.02
CA LEU A 797 14.70 0.09 1.30
C LEU A 797 13.78 0.29 0.11
N GLU A 798 13.73 1.48 -0.46
CA GLU A 798 13.00 1.80 -1.68
C GLU A 798 13.52 0.97 -2.87
N ARG A 799 14.83 0.74 -3.02
CA ARG A 799 15.35 -0.20 -4.03
C ARG A 799 14.97 -1.64 -3.75
N LEU A 800 14.88 -2.06 -2.48
CA LEU A 800 14.44 -3.41 -2.12
C LEU A 800 12.94 -3.58 -2.34
N GLU A 801 12.14 -2.57 -2.01
CA GLU A 801 10.69 -2.50 -2.26
C GLU A 801 10.40 -2.39 -3.76
N GLN A 802 11.16 -1.60 -4.51
CA GLN A 802 11.09 -1.53 -5.97
C GLN A 802 11.52 -2.85 -6.59
N ARG A 803 12.52 -3.56 -6.03
CA ARG A 803 12.90 -4.91 -6.49
C ARG A 803 11.85 -5.97 -6.15
N LEU A 804 11.23 -5.91 -4.99
CA LEU A 804 10.11 -6.79 -4.60
C LEU A 804 8.87 -6.52 -5.46
N ALA A 805 8.55 -5.25 -5.71
CA ALA A 805 7.47 -4.84 -6.59
C ALA A 805 7.77 -5.15 -8.08
N ALA A 806 9.04 -5.07 -8.50
CA ALA A 806 9.50 -5.50 -9.82
C ALA A 806 9.46 -7.04 -9.97
N ASP A 807 9.71 -7.79 -8.89
CA ASP A 807 9.57 -9.26 -8.83
C ASP A 807 8.10 -9.68 -8.95
N GLU A 808 7.17 -8.93 -8.35
CA GLU A 808 5.71 -9.13 -8.49
C GLU A 808 5.17 -8.73 -9.88
N ARG A 809 5.85 -7.81 -10.58
CA ARG A 809 5.48 -7.32 -11.93
C ARG A 809 6.24 -8.00 -13.08
N GLY A 810 7.27 -8.78 -12.82
CA GLY A 810 8.09 -9.44 -13.83
C GLY A 810 9.07 -8.52 -14.60
N GLU A 811 9.46 -7.37 -14.03
CA GLU A 811 10.23 -6.33 -14.75
C GLU A 811 11.66 -6.80 -15.14
N GLY A 812 12.31 -7.66 -14.34
CA GLY A 812 13.62 -8.25 -14.70
C GLY A 812 13.56 -9.23 -15.89
N GLU A 813 12.39 -9.83 -16.16
CA GLU A 813 12.16 -10.65 -17.35
C GLU A 813 12.01 -9.76 -18.59
N ALA A 814 11.34 -8.61 -18.45
CA ALA A 814 11.16 -7.63 -19.51
C ALA A 814 12.48 -6.90 -19.87
N GLU A 815 13.32 -6.56 -18.89
CA GLU A 815 14.63 -5.93 -19.10
C GLU A 815 15.64 -6.89 -19.79
N ALA A 816 15.57 -8.18 -19.48
CA ALA A 816 16.30 -9.23 -20.18
C ALA A 816 15.68 -9.62 -21.55
N GLY A 817 14.55 -9.03 -21.93
CA GLY A 817 13.84 -9.30 -23.19
C GLY A 817 13.23 -10.71 -23.29
N ILE A 818 12.99 -11.37 -22.16
CA ILE A 818 12.36 -12.70 -22.11
C ILE A 818 10.84 -12.52 -22.12
N VAL A 819 10.19 -13.00 -23.17
CA VAL A 819 8.75 -12.82 -23.40
C VAL A 819 8.04 -14.18 -23.46
N GLY A 820 7.05 -14.38 -22.60
CA GLY A 820 6.18 -15.57 -22.61
C GLY A 820 5.50 -15.84 -21.26
N THR A 821 4.28 -16.38 -21.29
CA THR A 821 3.48 -16.69 -20.10
C THR A 821 3.14 -18.17 -19.97
N SER A 822 3.53 -18.99 -20.95
CA SER A 822 3.32 -20.42 -20.94
C SER A 822 4.00 -21.12 -19.76
N ARG A 823 3.40 -22.21 -19.29
CA ARG A 823 3.93 -23.01 -18.19
C ARG A 823 5.38 -23.51 -18.44
N PRO A 824 5.76 -23.96 -19.65
CA PRO A 824 7.13 -24.39 -19.93
C PRO A 824 8.17 -23.28 -19.78
N ILE A 825 7.91 -22.07 -20.31
CA ILE A 825 8.88 -20.97 -20.22
C ILE A 825 8.99 -20.41 -18.79
N ARG A 826 7.87 -20.32 -18.06
CA ARG A 826 7.88 -19.91 -16.63
C ARG A 826 8.71 -20.84 -15.75
N ARG A 827 8.72 -22.15 -16.03
CA ARG A 827 9.59 -23.10 -15.32
C ARG A 827 11.07 -22.81 -15.57
N ALA A 828 11.46 -22.56 -16.83
CA ALA A 828 12.83 -22.23 -17.18
C ALA A 828 13.30 -20.93 -16.48
N ILE A 829 12.44 -19.90 -16.48
CA ILE A 829 12.68 -18.62 -15.78
C ILE A 829 12.87 -18.86 -14.28
N GLY A 830 11.99 -19.65 -13.65
CA GLY A 830 12.09 -19.95 -12.22
C GLY A 830 13.34 -20.75 -11.82
N VAL A 831 13.88 -21.61 -12.70
CA VAL A 831 15.18 -22.26 -12.47
C VAL A 831 16.31 -21.26 -12.61
N ALA A 832 16.31 -20.44 -13.68
CA ALA A 832 17.33 -19.43 -13.93
C ALA A 832 17.42 -18.39 -12.79
N ARG A 833 16.27 -17.92 -12.27
CA ARG A 833 16.21 -16.96 -11.16
C ARG A 833 16.77 -17.54 -9.86
N ARG A 834 16.46 -18.81 -9.54
CA ARG A 834 16.98 -19.47 -8.33
C ARG A 834 18.49 -19.71 -8.36
N VAL A 835 19.07 -19.97 -9.54
CA VAL A 835 20.51 -20.21 -9.66
C VAL A 835 21.33 -18.92 -9.83
N ALA A 836 20.69 -17.82 -10.23
CA ALA A 836 21.38 -16.57 -10.52
C ALA A 836 22.24 -16.03 -9.35
N PRO A 837 21.83 -16.07 -8.07
CA PRO A 837 22.68 -15.62 -6.96
C PRO A 837 23.89 -16.53 -6.66
N SER A 838 23.96 -17.74 -7.20
CA SER A 838 25.07 -18.66 -6.94
C SER A 838 26.28 -18.46 -7.87
N ASP A 839 27.47 -18.84 -7.41
CA ASP A 839 28.69 -18.92 -8.25
C ASP A 839 28.79 -20.22 -9.08
N LEU A 840 27.76 -21.07 -9.06
CA LEU A 840 27.74 -22.32 -9.83
C LEU A 840 27.69 -22.03 -11.34
N SER A 841 28.33 -22.92 -12.11
CA SER A 841 28.20 -22.94 -13.56
C SER A 841 26.78 -23.29 -13.98
N VAL A 842 26.29 -22.63 -15.02
CA VAL A 842 24.94 -22.85 -15.55
C VAL A 842 25.04 -23.32 -16.99
N LEU A 843 24.42 -24.46 -17.30
CA LEU A 843 24.30 -24.96 -18.66
C LEU A 843 22.88 -24.70 -19.17
N VAL A 844 22.77 -23.89 -20.23
CA VAL A 844 21.51 -23.57 -20.91
C VAL A 844 21.37 -24.46 -22.14
N GLU A 845 20.37 -25.35 -22.12
CA GLU A 845 20.12 -26.33 -23.18
C GLU A 845 18.87 -25.92 -23.97
N GLY A 846 18.91 -26.09 -25.28
CA GLY A 846 17.73 -25.92 -26.12
C GLY A 846 18.06 -25.71 -27.59
N GLU A 847 17.04 -25.84 -28.43
CA GLU A 847 17.18 -25.68 -29.88
C GLU A 847 17.73 -24.29 -30.27
N SER A 848 18.21 -24.18 -31.51
CA SER A 848 18.63 -22.87 -32.02
C SER A 848 17.44 -21.92 -32.10
N GLY A 849 17.64 -20.66 -31.69
CA GLY A 849 16.61 -19.63 -31.74
C GLY A 849 15.59 -19.61 -30.60
N THR A 850 15.79 -20.36 -29.50
CA THR A 850 14.89 -20.34 -28.33
C THR A 850 15.13 -19.20 -27.34
N GLY A 851 16.29 -18.53 -27.42
CA GLY A 851 16.66 -17.41 -26.55
C GLY A 851 17.76 -17.68 -25.51
N LYS A 852 18.67 -18.65 -25.76
CA LYS A 852 19.73 -19.05 -24.81
C LYS A 852 20.60 -17.89 -24.30
N GLU A 853 20.97 -16.94 -25.17
CA GLU A 853 21.75 -15.77 -24.76
C GLU A 853 20.96 -14.83 -23.82
N LEU A 854 19.64 -14.68 -24.03
CA LEU A 854 18.79 -13.86 -23.15
C LEU A 854 18.73 -14.46 -21.75
N PHE A 855 18.65 -15.79 -21.65
CA PHE A 855 18.72 -16.50 -20.36
C PHE A 855 20.08 -16.37 -19.69
N ALA A 856 21.18 -16.37 -20.46
CA ALA A 856 22.51 -16.13 -19.89
C ALA A 856 22.68 -14.70 -19.35
N ARG A 857 22.14 -13.71 -20.06
CA ARG A 857 22.10 -12.31 -19.62
C ARG A 857 21.22 -12.14 -18.39
N PHE A 858 20.06 -12.80 -18.36
CA PHE A 858 19.16 -12.82 -17.21
C PHE A 858 19.85 -13.42 -15.97
N VAL A 859 20.52 -14.56 -16.11
CA VAL A 859 21.28 -15.18 -15.01
C VAL A 859 22.41 -14.27 -14.50
N HIS A 860 23.04 -13.49 -15.36
CA HIS A 860 24.06 -12.51 -14.95
C HIS A 860 23.44 -11.30 -14.25
N ALA A 861 22.37 -10.73 -14.79
CA ALA A 861 21.66 -9.57 -14.22
C ALA A 861 21.10 -9.86 -12.82
N GLU A 862 20.60 -11.08 -12.61
CA GLU A 862 20.06 -11.54 -11.33
C GLU A 862 21.13 -12.12 -10.37
N SER A 863 22.42 -11.96 -10.70
CA SER A 863 23.53 -12.48 -9.88
C SER A 863 24.18 -11.42 -8.99
N HIS A 864 25.00 -11.86 -8.03
CA HIS A 864 25.89 -10.96 -7.26
C HIS A 864 26.98 -10.28 -8.11
N ARG A 865 27.11 -10.66 -9.39
CA ARG A 865 28.11 -10.16 -10.33
C ARG A 865 27.51 -9.26 -11.42
N SER A 866 26.29 -8.77 -11.23
CA SER A 866 25.57 -7.94 -12.20
C SER A 866 26.25 -6.59 -12.50
N ASP A 867 27.02 -6.04 -11.55
CA ASP A 867 27.85 -4.85 -11.75
C ASP A 867 29.16 -5.15 -12.51
N GLY A 868 29.49 -6.43 -12.70
CA GLY A 868 30.69 -6.91 -13.40
C GLY A 868 30.48 -7.08 -14.91
N PRO A 869 31.56 -7.27 -15.69
CA PRO A 869 31.46 -7.43 -17.14
C PRO A 869 30.75 -8.74 -17.54
N PHE A 870 29.82 -8.67 -18.50
CA PHE A 870 29.28 -9.84 -19.21
C PHE A 870 29.92 -9.96 -20.59
N LEU A 871 30.78 -10.96 -20.77
CA LEU A 871 31.50 -11.20 -22.04
C LEU A 871 31.03 -12.51 -22.67
N ALA A 872 30.58 -12.45 -23.92
CA ALA A 872 30.04 -13.60 -24.65
C ALA A 872 30.95 -13.99 -25.83
N VAL A 873 31.05 -15.30 -26.09
CA VAL A 873 31.73 -15.85 -27.26
C VAL A 873 31.02 -17.09 -27.77
N ASN A 874 30.92 -17.21 -29.09
CA ASN A 874 30.40 -18.40 -29.75
C ASN A 874 31.57 -19.33 -30.12
N CYS A 875 31.59 -20.52 -29.52
CA CYS A 875 32.70 -21.46 -29.62
C CYS A 875 32.76 -22.19 -30.97
N GLY A 876 31.65 -22.23 -31.73
CA GLY A 876 31.59 -22.84 -33.06
C GLY A 876 31.86 -21.87 -34.22
N ALA A 877 31.79 -20.56 -33.97
CA ALA A 877 31.90 -19.54 -35.03
C ALA A 877 33.36 -19.15 -35.38
N LEU A 878 34.33 -19.48 -34.53
CA LEU A 878 35.74 -19.07 -34.68
C LEU A 878 36.66 -20.26 -35.01
N PRO A 879 37.62 -20.11 -35.93
CA PRO A 879 38.71 -21.08 -36.13
C PRO A 879 39.50 -21.30 -34.83
N GLU A 880 40.01 -22.52 -34.62
CA GLU A 880 40.65 -22.95 -33.36
C GLU A 880 41.70 -21.97 -32.82
N ASN A 881 42.61 -21.48 -33.66
CA ASN A 881 43.67 -20.55 -33.24
C ASN A 881 43.14 -19.17 -32.82
N LEU A 882 42.04 -18.71 -33.44
CA LEU A 882 41.41 -17.43 -33.08
C LEU A 882 40.58 -17.59 -31.80
N LEU A 883 39.85 -18.70 -31.65
CA LEU A 883 39.15 -19.03 -30.41
C LEU A 883 40.12 -19.13 -29.23
N GLU A 884 41.29 -19.75 -29.43
CA GLU A 884 42.36 -19.86 -28.42
C GLU A 884 42.88 -18.48 -27.99
N SER A 885 43.09 -17.58 -28.95
CA SER A 885 43.51 -16.19 -28.70
C SER A 885 42.43 -15.36 -28.01
N GLU A 886 41.16 -15.48 -28.42
CA GLU A 886 40.04 -14.73 -27.85
C GLU A 886 39.75 -15.17 -26.40
N LEU A 887 39.66 -16.48 -26.13
CA LEU A 887 39.34 -16.97 -24.79
C LEU A 887 40.46 -16.65 -23.78
N PHE A 888 41.71 -16.93 -24.15
CA PHE A 888 42.83 -16.97 -23.20
C PHE A 888 43.85 -15.83 -23.37
N GLY A 889 43.78 -15.08 -24.47
CA GLY A 889 44.73 -14.01 -24.78
C GLY A 889 46.03 -14.50 -25.41
N HIS A 890 46.84 -13.57 -25.91
CA HIS A 890 48.18 -13.84 -26.42
C HIS A 890 49.15 -12.70 -26.08
N VAL A 891 50.44 -13.03 -26.00
CA VAL A 891 51.51 -12.03 -25.93
C VAL A 891 52.04 -11.69 -27.32
N ARG A 892 52.61 -10.50 -27.49
CA ARG A 892 53.24 -10.06 -28.73
C ARG A 892 54.26 -11.08 -29.20
N GLY A 893 54.15 -11.49 -30.46
CA GLY A 893 55.05 -12.47 -31.09
C GLY A 893 54.69 -13.94 -30.87
N ALA A 894 53.56 -14.26 -30.22
CA ALA A 894 53.12 -15.63 -30.00
C ALA A 894 52.83 -16.44 -31.30
N PHE A 895 52.43 -15.75 -32.38
CA PHE A 895 52.25 -16.31 -33.72
C PHE A 895 52.38 -15.22 -34.79
N THR A 896 52.44 -15.60 -36.06
CA THR A 896 52.51 -14.66 -37.20
C THR A 896 51.24 -13.79 -37.27
N GLY A 897 51.36 -12.50 -36.94
CA GLY A 897 50.24 -11.55 -36.85
C GLY A 897 49.95 -11.01 -35.44
N ALA A 898 50.58 -11.55 -34.39
CA ALA A 898 50.47 -11.08 -33.01
C ALA A 898 51.30 -9.81 -32.76
N HIS A 899 50.87 -8.67 -33.32
CA HIS A 899 51.62 -7.41 -33.26
C HIS A 899 51.57 -6.70 -31.89
N ARG A 900 50.60 -7.05 -31.04
CA ARG A 900 50.39 -6.49 -29.69
C ARG A 900 49.87 -7.56 -28.74
N ASP A 901 49.96 -7.32 -27.45
CA ASP A 901 49.35 -8.18 -26.44
C ASP A 901 47.81 -8.10 -26.52
N HIS A 902 47.16 -9.23 -26.27
CA HIS A 902 45.71 -9.33 -26.17
C HIS A 902 45.35 -10.08 -24.87
N PRO A 903 44.57 -9.47 -23.95
CA PRO A 903 44.32 -10.06 -22.63
C PRO A 903 43.39 -11.29 -22.67
N GLY A 904 42.52 -11.41 -23.67
CA GLY A 904 41.52 -12.48 -23.76
C GLY A 904 40.33 -12.31 -22.81
N LEU A 905 39.28 -13.10 -23.04
CA LEU A 905 37.97 -12.95 -22.40
C LEU A 905 37.99 -13.29 -20.91
N PHE A 906 38.67 -14.37 -20.49
CA PHE A 906 38.68 -14.75 -19.07
C PHE A 906 39.39 -13.72 -18.18
N ARG A 907 40.40 -13.01 -18.71
CA ARG A 907 41.06 -11.90 -17.97
C ARG A 907 40.21 -10.64 -18.00
N SER A 908 39.59 -10.37 -19.14
CA SER A 908 38.75 -9.18 -19.33
C SER A 908 37.43 -9.26 -18.55
N ALA A 909 36.94 -10.46 -18.25
CA ALA A 909 35.70 -10.70 -17.51
C ALA A 909 35.87 -10.76 -15.98
N ARG A 910 37.03 -10.38 -15.43
CA ARG A 910 37.32 -10.51 -14.00
C ARG A 910 36.25 -9.83 -13.13
N GLY A 911 35.71 -10.58 -12.15
CA GLY A 911 34.62 -10.14 -11.28
C GLY A 911 33.22 -10.28 -11.91
N GLY A 912 33.13 -10.64 -13.20
CA GLY A 912 31.88 -10.76 -13.95
C GLY A 912 31.59 -12.17 -14.45
N THR A 913 30.96 -12.26 -15.63
CA THR A 913 30.47 -13.52 -16.22
C THR A 913 30.98 -13.71 -17.65
N VAL A 914 31.46 -14.90 -17.96
CA VAL A 914 31.78 -15.36 -19.33
C VAL A 914 30.67 -16.27 -19.82
N PHE A 915 30.06 -15.93 -20.96
CA PHE A 915 29.07 -16.75 -21.65
C PHE A 915 29.70 -17.50 -22.84
N LEU A 916 29.64 -18.82 -22.79
CA LEU A 916 30.15 -19.73 -23.81
C LEU A 916 28.98 -20.31 -24.60
N ASP A 917 28.67 -19.73 -25.77
CA ASP A 917 27.64 -20.25 -26.66
C ASP A 917 28.19 -21.37 -27.54
N GLU A 918 27.33 -22.34 -27.84
CA GLU A 918 27.64 -23.56 -28.62
C GLU A 918 28.87 -24.32 -28.09
N VAL A 919 28.95 -24.53 -26.78
CA VAL A 919 30.10 -25.19 -26.13
C VAL A 919 30.33 -26.64 -26.63
N GLY A 920 29.26 -27.31 -27.11
CA GLY A 920 29.34 -28.65 -27.68
C GLY A 920 30.13 -28.74 -28.99
N ASP A 921 30.44 -27.60 -29.62
CA ASP A 921 31.27 -27.50 -30.82
C ASP A 921 32.73 -27.12 -30.52
N MET A 922 33.11 -27.03 -29.24
CA MET A 922 34.45 -26.65 -28.84
C MET A 922 35.50 -27.70 -29.22
N PRO A 923 36.62 -27.33 -29.89
CA PRO A 923 37.69 -28.26 -30.23
C PRO A 923 38.31 -28.95 -28.98
N PRO A 924 38.75 -30.22 -29.07
CA PRO A 924 39.25 -30.98 -27.90
C PRO A 924 40.42 -30.32 -27.15
N ARG A 925 41.30 -29.61 -27.86
CA ARG A 925 42.41 -28.86 -27.26
C ARG A 925 41.90 -27.71 -26.39
N MET A 926 40.83 -27.04 -26.81
CA MET A 926 40.20 -25.93 -26.07
C MET A 926 39.44 -26.43 -24.85
N GLN A 927 38.78 -27.60 -24.95
CA GLN A 927 38.12 -28.25 -23.82
C GLN A 927 39.10 -28.48 -22.66
N THR A 928 40.31 -28.96 -22.96
CA THR A 928 41.36 -29.20 -21.95
C THR A 928 41.82 -27.91 -21.26
N ARG A 929 41.90 -26.79 -21.99
CA ARG A 929 42.29 -25.49 -21.43
C ARG A 929 41.17 -24.85 -20.62
N LEU A 930 39.93 -24.95 -21.08
CA LEU A 930 38.75 -24.48 -20.36
C LEU A 930 38.59 -25.22 -19.03
N LEU A 931 38.84 -26.54 -19.02
CA LEU A 931 38.83 -27.33 -17.79
C LEU A 931 39.79 -26.76 -16.74
N ARG A 932 41.00 -26.37 -17.14
CA ARG A 932 41.98 -25.74 -16.21
C ARG A 932 41.48 -24.41 -15.66
N VAL A 933 40.84 -23.58 -16.48
CA VAL A 933 40.23 -22.32 -16.01
C VAL A 933 39.15 -22.59 -14.97
N LEU A 934 38.28 -23.58 -15.20
CA LEU A 934 37.19 -23.92 -14.29
C LEU A 934 37.66 -24.62 -13.00
N GLN A 935 38.73 -25.41 -13.07
CA GLN A 935 39.26 -26.17 -11.94
C GLN A 935 40.24 -25.37 -11.08
N GLU A 936 41.26 -24.79 -11.71
CA GLU A 936 42.38 -24.12 -11.02
C GLU A 936 42.16 -22.60 -10.87
N ARG A 937 41.14 -22.04 -11.53
CA ARG A 937 40.86 -20.58 -11.55
C ARG A 937 42.06 -19.76 -12.04
N GLU A 938 42.79 -20.30 -13.00
CA GLU A 938 43.95 -19.66 -13.61
C GLU A 938 43.89 -19.71 -15.13
N VAL A 939 44.46 -18.69 -15.78
CA VAL A 939 44.56 -18.61 -17.23
C VAL A 939 45.98 -18.29 -17.68
N ARG A 940 46.41 -18.92 -18.77
CA ARG A 940 47.71 -18.69 -19.42
C ARG A 940 47.50 -18.13 -20.81
N ALA A 941 48.09 -16.98 -21.15
CA ALA A 941 48.03 -16.45 -22.51
C ALA A 941 48.91 -17.29 -23.47
N VAL A 942 48.54 -17.33 -24.76
CA VAL A 942 49.34 -18.00 -25.80
C VAL A 942 50.70 -17.32 -25.90
N GLY A 943 51.78 -18.10 -25.77
CA GLY A 943 53.16 -17.61 -25.76
C GLY A 943 53.66 -17.07 -24.41
N ALA A 944 52.82 -17.04 -23.37
CA ALA A 944 53.22 -16.62 -22.03
C ALA A 944 53.78 -17.79 -21.19
N GLU A 945 54.78 -17.50 -20.34
CA GLU A 945 55.40 -18.49 -19.45
C GLU A 945 54.68 -18.63 -18.10
N ARG A 946 53.84 -17.66 -17.71
CA ARG A 946 53.20 -17.58 -16.39
C ARG A 946 51.68 -17.69 -16.48
N GLU A 947 51.09 -18.34 -15.49
CA GLU A 947 49.64 -18.38 -15.24
C GLU A 947 49.21 -17.19 -14.37
N GLU A 948 47.99 -16.70 -14.60
CA GLU A 948 47.38 -15.61 -13.86
C GLU A 948 46.03 -16.04 -13.26
N PRO A 949 45.73 -15.70 -11.99
CA PRO A 949 44.45 -16.06 -11.38
C PRO A 949 43.29 -15.25 -11.98
N VAL A 950 42.16 -15.92 -12.19
CA VAL A 950 40.91 -15.38 -12.72
C VAL A 950 39.73 -15.75 -11.83
N ASP A 951 38.93 -14.75 -11.47
CA ASP A 951 37.66 -14.94 -10.76
C ASP A 951 36.53 -14.52 -11.69
N VAL A 952 35.88 -15.52 -12.30
CA VAL A 952 34.87 -15.35 -13.35
C VAL A 952 33.82 -16.44 -13.21
N ARG A 953 32.54 -16.08 -13.36
CA ARG A 953 31.46 -17.06 -13.48
C ARG A 953 31.33 -17.52 -14.93
N VAL A 954 31.09 -18.81 -15.14
CA VAL A 954 30.86 -19.36 -16.48
C VAL A 954 29.41 -19.80 -16.66
N VAL A 955 28.77 -19.27 -17.70
CA VAL A 955 27.48 -19.73 -18.21
C VAL A 955 27.73 -20.33 -19.60
N ALA A 956 27.31 -21.56 -19.83
CA ALA A 956 27.49 -22.24 -21.10
C ALA A 956 26.13 -22.52 -21.76
N ALA A 957 26.10 -22.57 -23.09
CA ALA A 957 24.91 -22.91 -23.86
C ALA A 957 25.22 -23.94 -24.95
N THR A 958 24.25 -24.80 -25.24
CA THR A 958 24.35 -25.83 -26.28
C THR A 958 22.97 -26.18 -26.85
N ASN A 959 22.95 -26.58 -28.12
CA ASN A 959 21.83 -27.25 -28.78
C ASN A 959 22.06 -28.76 -28.95
N ARG A 960 23.25 -29.27 -28.62
CA ARG A 960 23.62 -30.69 -28.67
C ARG A 960 23.45 -31.35 -27.33
N ASP A 961 23.14 -32.64 -27.36
CA ASP A 961 23.20 -33.50 -26.18
C ASP A 961 24.67 -33.76 -25.81
N LEU A 962 25.14 -33.06 -24.77
CA LEU A 962 26.52 -33.22 -24.30
C LEU A 962 26.77 -34.57 -23.65
N ALA A 963 25.74 -35.24 -23.11
CA ALA A 963 25.92 -36.57 -22.53
C ALA A 963 26.23 -37.59 -23.64
N ALA A 964 25.48 -37.55 -24.75
CA ALA A 964 25.77 -38.35 -25.93
C ALA A 964 27.15 -38.04 -26.52
N ALA A 965 27.55 -36.76 -26.60
CA ALA A 965 28.86 -36.36 -27.11
C ALA A 965 30.03 -36.86 -26.23
N VAL A 966 29.81 -37.07 -24.93
CA VAL A 966 30.79 -37.71 -24.04
C VAL A 966 30.91 -39.21 -24.33
N GLU A 967 29.79 -39.91 -24.53
CA GLU A 967 29.79 -41.33 -24.88
C GLU A 967 30.49 -41.60 -26.23
N GLU A 968 30.34 -40.67 -27.19
CA GLU A 968 30.98 -40.72 -28.51
C GLU A 968 32.45 -40.28 -28.50
N GLY A 969 32.99 -39.82 -27.37
CA GLY A 969 34.37 -39.35 -27.22
C GLY A 969 34.66 -38.00 -27.89
N ALA A 970 33.63 -37.28 -28.34
CA ALA A 970 33.74 -35.94 -28.95
C ALA A 970 33.85 -34.82 -27.90
N PHE A 971 33.36 -35.08 -26.67
CA PHE A 971 33.42 -34.14 -25.55
C PHE A 971 34.01 -34.82 -24.31
N ARG A 972 34.82 -34.11 -23.53
CA ARG A 972 35.43 -34.69 -22.33
C ARG A 972 34.44 -34.78 -21.16
N GLU A 973 34.41 -35.95 -20.54
CA GLU A 973 33.58 -36.25 -19.36
C GLU A 973 33.89 -35.32 -18.17
N ASP A 974 35.17 -35.04 -17.92
CA ASP A 974 35.61 -34.18 -16.81
C ASP A 974 35.16 -32.72 -16.95
N LEU A 975 35.16 -32.19 -18.17
CA LEU A 975 34.65 -30.85 -18.48
C LEU A 975 33.12 -30.80 -18.40
N PHE A 976 32.44 -31.84 -18.86
CA PHE A 976 30.98 -31.95 -18.79
C PHE A 976 30.48 -31.77 -17.35
N TYR A 977 31.02 -32.51 -16.39
CA TYR A 977 30.61 -32.40 -14.99
C TYR A 977 30.95 -31.05 -14.34
N ARG A 978 31.94 -30.31 -14.85
CA ARG A 978 32.26 -28.94 -14.36
C ARG A 978 31.39 -27.86 -14.98
N LEU A 979 30.88 -28.07 -16.20
CA LEU A 979 29.94 -27.16 -16.85
C LEU A 979 28.49 -27.38 -16.40
N VAL A 980 28.12 -28.62 -16.08
CA VAL A 980 26.78 -28.99 -15.59
C VAL A 980 26.68 -28.77 -14.07
N GLY A 981 26.78 -27.51 -13.63
CA GLY A 981 26.42 -27.16 -12.26
C GLY A 981 24.91 -27.19 -12.07
N VAL A 982 24.18 -26.40 -12.85
CA VAL A 982 22.71 -26.40 -12.93
C VAL A 982 22.27 -26.34 -14.39
N ARG A 983 21.27 -27.14 -14.75
CA ARG A 983 20.69 -27.17 -16.11
C ARG A 983 19.46 -26.29 -16.22
N VAL A 984 19.41 -25.48 -17.28
CA VAL A 984 18.24 -24.69 -17.67
C VAL A 984 17.82 -25.12 -19.08
N ALA A 985 16.75 -25.93 -19.17
CA ALA A 985 16.24 -26.42 -20.44
C ALA A 985 15.19 -25.45 -21.02
N LEU A 986 15.42 -24.96 -22.24
CA LEU A 986 14.54 -24.03 -22.93
C LEU A 986 13.60 -24.78 -23.90
N PRO A 987 12.28 -24.60 -23.79
CA PRO A 987 11.31 -25.25 -24.67
C PRO A 987 11.32 -24.66 -26.08
N PRO A 988 11.18 -25.49 -27.13
CA PRO A 988 10.96 -25.01 -28.49
C PRO A 988 9.61 -24.29 -28.63
N LEU A 989 9.48 -23.39 -29.59
CA LEU A 989 8.31 -22.52 -29.77
C LEU A 989 7.02 -23.33 -30.02
N ARG A 990 7.12 -24.50 -30.66
CA ARG A 990 6.00 -25.43 -30.86
C ARG A 990 5.41 -26.00 -29.57
N GLU A 991 6.16 -26.03 -28.48
CA GLU A 991 5.69 -26.47 -27.15
C GLU A 991 5.12 -25.31 -26.31
N ARG A 992 5.21 -24.08 -26.83
CA ARG A 992 4.71 -22.84 -26.19
C ARG A 992 3.97 -21.93 -27.17
N GLN A 993 3.07 -22.51 -27.98
CA GLN A 993 2.32 -21.76 -29.00
C GLN A 993 1.47 -20.62 -28.44
N SER A 994 1.02 -20.73 -27.19
CA SER A 994 0.30 -19.66 -26.48
C SER A 994 1.12 -18.38 -26.31
N ASP A 995 2.45 -18.45 -26.42
CA ASP A 995 3.35 -17.29 -26.32
C ASP A 995 3.52 -16.58 -27.67
N ILE A 996 3.13 -17.18 -28.80
CA ILE A 996 3.33 -16.62 -30.16
C ILE A 996 2.65 -15.25 -30.32
N PRO A 997 1.41 -15.00 -29.87
CA PRO A 997 0.79 -13.67 -30.00
C PRO A 997 1.58 -12.59 -29.25
N LEU A 998 2.05 -12.91 -28.04
CA LEU A 998 2.82 -11.99 -27.21
C LEU A 998 4.22 -11.72 -27.80
N LEU A 999 4.89 -12.77 -28.26
CA LEU A 999 6.19 -12.68 -28.95
C LEU A 999 6.09 -11.88 -30.25
N ALA A 1000 4.99 -12.05 -30.99
CA ALA A 1000 4.78 -11.34 -32.24
C ALA A 1000 4.47 -9.85 -32.03
N ALA A 1001 3.65 -9.51 -31.02
CA ALA A 1001 3.39 -8.13 -30.64
C ALA A 1001 4.69 -7.42 -30.19
N HIS A 1002 5.43 -8.04 -29.27
CA HIS A 1002 6.73 -7.53 -28.83
C HIS A 1002 7.71 -7.37 -29.99
N ALA A 1003 7.70 -8.31 -30.94
CA ALA A 1003 8.57 -8.24 -32.10
C ALA A 1003 8.25 -7.06 -33.02
N LEU A 1004 6.97 -6.83 -33.30
CA LEU A 1004 6.55 -5.71 -34.14
C LEU A 1004 6.83 -4.36 -33.51
N GLU A 1005 6.64 -4.22 -32.20
CA GLU A 1005 6.99 -2.99 -31.48
C GLU A 1005 8.48 -2.67 -31.61
N ARG A 1006 9.35 -3.66 -31.40
CA ARG A 1006 10.79 -3.44 -31.50
C ARG A 1006 11.25 -3.27 -32.95
N ILE A 1007 10.65 -3.96 -33.93
CA ILE A 1007 10.90 -3.71 -35.36
C ILE A 1007 10.51 -2.27 -35.73
N ALA A 1008 9.37 -1.78 -35.26
CA ALA A 1008 8.89 -0.42 -35.54
C ALA A 1008 9.82 0.68 -34.98
N SER A 1009 10.60 0.38 -33.94
CA SER A 1009 11.60 1.30 -33.38
C SER A 1009 12.89 1.43 -34.21
N GLU A 1010 13.10 0.54 -35.20
CA GLU A 1010 14.31 0.56 -36.04
C GLU A 1010 14.24 1.68 -37.10
N PRO A 1011 15.36 2.37 -37.41
CA PRO A 1011 15.38 3.42 -38.42
C PRO A 1011 14.90 2.93 -39.80
N GLY A 1012 13.88 3.57 -40.35
CA GLY A 1012 13.31 3.24 -41.66
C GLY A 1012 12.27 2.11 -41.63
N MET A 1013 11.99 1.53 -40.46
CA MET A 1013 10.86 0.61 -40.27
C MET A 1013 9.62 1.39 -39.86
N ARG A 1014 8.45 0.88 -40.26
CA ARG A 1014 7.15 1.48 -39.96
C ARG A 1014 6.41 0.62 -38.95
N ALA A 1015 5.62 1.28 -38.09
CA ALA A 1015 4.72 0.57 -37.19
C ALA A 1015 3.62 -0.12 -37.99
N VAL A 1016 3.51 -1.44 -37.83
CA VAL A 1016 2.45 -2.25 -38.44
C VAL A 1016 1.82 -3.15 -37.40
N THR A 1017 0.54 -3.43 -37.57
CA THR A 1017 -0.22 -4.35 -36.72
C THR A 1017 -0.29 -5.73 -37.35
N LEU A 1018 -0.63 -6.78 -36.59
CA LEU A 1018 -0.99 -8.08 -37.18
C LEU A 1018 -2.48 -8.11 -37.46
N SER A 1019 -2.85 -8.47 -38.69
CA SER A 1019 -4.23 -8.84 -38.95
C SER A 1019 -4.58 -10.15 -38.23
N LYS A 1020 -5.86 -10.35 -37.92
CA LYS A 1020 -6.31 -11.60 -37.28
C LYS A 1020 -5.94 -12.85 -38.09
N ALA A 1021 -5.98 -12.73 -39.42
CA ALA A 1021 -5.60 -13.81 -40.30
C ALA A 1021 -4.08 -14.06 -40.30
N ALA A 1022 -3.27 -13.00 -40.20
CA ALA A 1022 -1.82 -13.13 -40.10
C ALA A 1022 -1.43 -13.82 -38.79
N LEU A 1023 -2.06 -13.44 -37.67
CA LEU A 1023 -1.84 -14.10 -36.38
C LEU A 1023 -2.21 -15.59 -36.39
N ALA A 1024 -3.36 -15.95 -36.98
CA ALA A 1024 -3.76 -17.34 -37.14
C ALA A 1024 -2.74 -18.14 -37.97
N THR A 1025 -2.14 -17.51 -38.99
CA THR A 1025 -1.09 -18.12 -39.81
C THR A 1025 0.18 -18.37 -39.01
N LEU A 1026 0.53 -17.46 -38.10
CA LEU A 1026 1.67 -17.63 -37.21
C LEU A 1026 1.47 -18.77 -36.20
N LEU A 1027 0.25 -18.95 -35.68
CA LEU A 1027 -0.07 -20.01 -34.71
C LEU A 1027 -0.01 -21.43 -35.31
N LEU A 1028 -0.33 -21.57 -36.59
CA LEU A 1028 -0.35 -22.86 -37.29
C LEU A 1028 1.03 -23.31 -37.80
N HIS A 1029 2.02 -22.41 -37.81
CA HIS A 1029 3.36 -22.73 -38.32
C HIS A 1029 4.17 -23.52 -37.26
N PRO A 1030 4.94 -24.56 -37.65
CA PRO A 1030 5.67 -25.42 -36.70
C PRO A 1030 6.93 -24.79 -36.09
N TRP A 1031 7.41 -23.68 -36.66
CA TRP A 1031 8.57 -22.89 -36.17
C TRP A 1031 9.87 -23.69 -35.91
N PRO A 1032 10.43 -24.40 -36.92
CA PRO A 1032 11.69 -25.12 -36.77
C PRO A 1032 12.89 -24.24 -36.36
N GLY A 1033 12.88 -22.95 -36.69
CA GLY A 1033 13.87 -21.97 -36.26
C GLY A 1033 13.46 -21.15 -35.03
N ASN A 1034 12.40 -21.56 -34.32
CA ASN A 1034 11.91 -20.98 -33.08
C ASN A 1034 11.68 -19.45 -33.17
N VAL A 1035 12.00 -18.71 -32.10
CA VAL A 1035 11.77 -17.27 -32.01
C VAL A 1035 12.59 -16.49 -33.05
N ARG A 1036 13.78 -17.00 -33.42
CA ARG A 1036 14.62 -16.40 -34.46
C ARG A 1036 13.93 -16.40 -35.82
N GLU A 1037 13.28 -17.51 -36.19
CA GLU A 1037 12.50 -17.60 -37.43
C GLU A 1037 11.25 -16.72 -37.40
N LEU A 1038 10.52 -16.72 -36.28
CA LEU A 1038 9.37 -15.83 -36.07
C LEU A 1038 9.77 -14.36 -36.25
N TRP A 1039 10.88 -13.95 -35.63
CA TRP A 1039 11.42 -12.61 -35.74
C TRP A 1039 11.73 -12.21 -37.17
N GLN A 1040 12.46 -13.06 -37.91
CA GLN A 1040 12.83 -12.78 -39.30
C GLN A 1040 11.62 -12.77 -40.23
N THR A 1041 10.64 -13.64 -39.97
CA THR A 1041 9.37 -13.69 -40.71
C THR A 1041 8.61 -12.37 -40.55
N LEU A 1042 8.44 -11.90 -39.32
CA LEU A 1042 7.76 -10.63 -39.04
C LEU A 1042 8.53 -9.43 -39.61
N ARG A 1043 9.85 -9.39 -39.45
CA ARG A 1043 10.68 -8.29 -39.98
C ARG A 1043 10.61 -8.20 -41.50
N ARG A 1044 10.67 -9.35 -42.20
CA ARG A 1044 10.47 -9.41 -43.65
C ARG A 1044 9.08 -8.94 -44.03
N ALA A 1045 8.05 -9.38 -43.30
CA ALA A 1045 6.68 -8.98 -43.54
C ALA A 1045 6.49 -7.46 -43.41
N VAL A 1046 7.08 -6.81 -42.39
CA VAL A 1046 7.04 -5.34 -42.23
C VAL A 1046 7.63 -4.60 -43.43
N LEU A 1047 8.71 -5.13 -44.01
CA LEU A 1047 9.41 -4.53 -45.15
C LEU A 1047 8.63 -4.63 -46.47
N VAL A 1048 7.91 -5.73 -46.69
CA VAL A 1048 7.18 -5.97 -47.95
C VAL A 1048 5.73 -5.54 -47.89
N ALA A 1049 5.16 -5.41 -46.68
CA ALA A 1049 3.79 -4.98 -46.52
C ALA A 1049 3.62 -3.55 -47.02
N GLU A 1050 2.53 -3.29 -47.73
CA GLU A 1050 2.20 -1.95 -48.26
C GLU A 1050 1.20 -1.18 -47.38
N GLY A 1051 0.55 -1.84 -46.40
CA GLY A 1051 -0.47 -1.27 -45.51
C GLY A 1051 -0.16 -1.38 -44.01
N ASP A 1052 -0.91 -0.68 -43.15
CA ASP A 1052 -0.60 -0.56 -41.71
C ASP A 1052 -0.90 -1.83 -40.88
N ALA A 1053 -1.34 -2.91 -41.54
CA ALA A 1053 -1.49 -4.24 -40.96
C ALA A 1053 -0.80 -5.27 -41.87
N LEU A 1054 -0.06 -6.20 -41.25
CA LEU A 1054 0.50 -7.37 -41.91
C LEU A 1054 -0.61 -8.35 -42.20
N GLU A 1055 -0.72 -8.72 -43.47
CA GLU A 1055 -1.60 -9.76 -43.94
C GLU A 1055 -0.86 -11.08 -44.12
N PRO A 1056 -1.55 -12.21 -44.18
CA PRO A 1056 -0.89 -13.51 -44.29
C PRO A 1056 -0.04 -13.68 -45.55
N GLU A 1057 -0.40 -12.98 -46.63
CA GLU A 1057 0.38 -12.94 -47.87
C GLU A 1057 1.76 -12.28 -47.63
N ASP A 1058 1.85 -11.31 -46.71
CA ASP A 1058 3.09 -10.60 -46.37
C ASP A 1058 4.05 -11.47 -45.55
N LEU A 1059 3.53 -12.44 -44.79
CA LEU A 1059 4.34 -13.38 -44.00
C LEU A 1059 5.16 -14.32 -44.90
N ALA A 1060 4.72 -14.54 -46.15
CA ALA A 1060 5.36 -15.42 -47.13
C ALA A 1060 5.69 -16.83 -46.58
N LEU A 1061 4.85 -17.31 -45.65
CA LEU A 1061 4.84 -18.68 -45.16
C LEU A 1061 4.00 -19.52 -46.14
N GLY A 1062 4.59 -20.01 -47.24
CA GLY A 1062 3.90 -20.97 -48.13
C GLY A 1062 3.71 -22.32 -47.42
N VAL A 1063 2.67 -23.15 -47.59
CA VAL A 1063 1.48 -23.29 -48.48
C VAL A 1063 0.50 -24.17 -47.66
N ASP A 1064 -0.82 -23.95 -47.51
CA ASP A 1064 -1.95 -24.32 -48.39
C ASP A 1064 -3.28 -23.84 -47.73
N GLY A 1065 -4.22 -23.27 -48.51
CA GLY A 1065 -5.60 -22.98 -48.06
C GLY A 1065 -6.04 -21.50 -48.13
N ALA A 1066 -6.14 -20.92 -49.34
CA ALA A 1066 -6.31 -19.47 -49.54
C ALA A 1066 -7.76 -18.91 -49.55
N LEU A 1067 -8.81 -19.72 -49.39
CA LEU A 1067 -10.20 -19.27 -49.59
C LEU A 1067 -10.90 -18.71 -48.33
N ASP A 1068 -10.49 -19.13 -47.13
CA ASP A 1068 -11.13 -18.74 -45.85
C ASP A 1068 -10.64 -17.37 -45.32
N ARG A 1069 -9.43 -17.00 -45.75
CA ARG A 1069 -8.62 -15.90 -45.21
C ARG A 1069 -9.18 -14.50 -45.52
N ARG A 1070 -9.69 -14.30 -46.74
CA ARG A 1070 -10.23 -12.99 -47.20
C ARG A 1070 -11.59 -12.65 -46.58
N ALA A 1071 -12.31 -13.61 -46.01
CA ALA A 1071 -13.63 -13.41 -45.41
C ALA A 1071 -13.56 -13.03 -43.92
N ALA A 1072 -12.51 -13.45 -43.20
CA ALA A 1072 -12.28 -13.10 -41.80
C ALA A 1072 -11.80 -11.65 -41.63
N LEU A 1073 -10.91 -11.17 -42.51
CA LEU A 1073 -10.34 -9.82 -42.46
C LEU A 1073 -11.37 -8.72 -42.67
N ARG A 1074 -12.26 -8.90 -43.65
CA ARG A 1074 -13.33 -7.93 -43.96
C ARG A 1074 -14.34 -7.72 -42.82
N ARG A 1075 -14.52 -8.70 -41.93
CA ARG A 1075 -15.43 -8.62 -40.79
C ARG A 1075 -14.85 -7.85 -39.61
N PHE A 1076 -13.52 -7.82 -39.47
CA PHE A 1076 -12.87 -7.15 -38.35
C PHE A 1076 -12.80 -5.62 -38.55
N ASP A 1077 -12.50 -5.16 -39.77
CA ASP A 1077 -12.41 -3.72 -40.09
C ASP A 1077 -13.74 -2.96 -39.93
N ARG A 1078 -14.89 -3.61 -40.23
CA ARG A 1078 -16.20 -2.94 -40.13
C ARG A 1078 -16.62 -2.69 -38.67
N ARG A 1079 -16.42 -3.67 -37.78
CA ARG A 1079 -16.84 -3.59 -36.37
C ARG A 1079 -16.12 -2.46 -35.63
N LEU A 1080 -14.82 -2.30 -35.87
CA LEU A 1080 -13.99 -1.25 -35.25
C LEU A 1080 -14.45 0.17 -35.61
N VAL A 1081 -14.85 0.39 -36.87
CA VAL A 1081 -15.32 1.70 -37.35
C VAL A 1081 -16.69 2.06 -36.74
N GLU A 1082 -17.58 1.08 -36.58
CA GLU A 1082 -18.89 1.28 -35.94
C GLU A 1082 -18.76 1.59 -34.45
N GLU A 1083 -17.91 0.88 -33.72
CA GLU A 1083 -17.68 1.09 -32.29
C GLU A 1083 -17.05 2.45 -32.01
N ALA A 1084 -16.06 2.87 -32.79
CA ALA A 1084 -15.47 4.19 -32.66
C ALA A 1084 -16.44 5.33 -32.98
N LEU A 1085 -17.38 5.12 -33.91
CA LEU A 1085 -18.43 6.09 -34.20
C LEU A 1085 -19.47 6.15 -33.09
N ARG A 1086 -19.85 5.02 -32.47
CA ARG A 1086 -20.77 5.00 -31.32
C ARG A 1086 -20.15 5.65 -30.08
N ALA A 1087 -18.90 5.30 -29.76
CA ALA A 1087 -18.20 5.87 -28.59
C ALA A 1087 -17.93 7.38 -28.75
N ALA A 1088 -17.80 7.87 -29.99
CA ALA A 1088 -17.68 9.29 -30.29
C ALA A 1088 -19.02 9.98 -30.62
N ASP A 1089 -20.15 9.30 -30.34
CA ASP A 1089 -21.52 9.77 -30.55
C ASP A 1089 -21.77 10.36 -31.96
N GLY A 1090 -21.28 9.66 -32.99
CA GLY A 1090 -21.38 10.04 -34.39
C GLY A 1090 -20.37 11.09 -34.87
N ASN A 1091 -19.52 11.64 -33.98
CA ASN A 1091 -18.50 12.61 -34.35
C ASN A 1091 -17.33 11.95 -35.10
N ARG A 1092 -17.41 11.99 -36.44
CA ARG A 1092 -16.44 11.39 -37.37
C ARG A 1092 -14.99 11.86 -37.18
N THR A 1093 -14.77 13.07 -36.66
CA THR A 1093 -13.40 13.57 -36.42
C THR A 1093 -12.81 13.02 -35.12
N ALA A 1094 -13.64 12.89 -34.09
CA ALA A 1094 -13.26 12.28 -32.82
C ALA A 1094 -13.08 10.75 -32.97
N ALA A 1095 -13.97 10.08 -33.70
CA ALA A 1095 -13.82 8.66 -34.05
C ALA A 1095 -12.53 8.40 -34.85
N ALA A 1096 -12.17 9.28 -35.78
CA ALA A 1096 -10.94 9.15 -36.56
C ALA A 1096 -9.69 9.30 -35.68
N ARG A 1097 -9.75 10.23 -34.72
CA ARG A 1097 -8.67 10.48 -33.77
C ARG A 1097 -8.53 9.34 -32.75
N ALA A 1098 -9.64 8.76 -32.28
CA ALA A 1098 -9.66 7.58 -31.41
C ALA A 1098 -9.13 6.31 -32.10
N LEU A 1099 -9.35 6.20 -33.41
CA LEU A 1099 -8.81 5.12 -34.23
C LEU A 1099 -7.42 5.41 -34.81
N GLY A 1100 -6.82 6.57 -34.51
CA GLY A 1100 -5.49 6.95 -35.01
C GLY A 1100 -5.39 7.18 -36.53
N VAL A 1101 -6.51 7.34 -37.24
CA VAL A 1101 -6.56 7.49 -38.70
C VAL A 1101 -6.98 8.89 -39.15
N SER A 1102 -6.67 9.26 -40.39
CA SER A 1102 -7.10 10.56 -40.93
C SER A 1102 -8.63 10.64 -41.08
N ARG A 1103 -9.21 11.84 -40.93
CA ARG A 1103 -10.66 12.08 -41.13
C ARG A 1103 -11.14 11.66 -42.52
N MET A 1104 -10.30 11.79 -43.55
CA MET A 1104 -10.61 11.37 -44.92
C MET A 1104 -10.64 9.84 -45.06
N THR A 1105 -9.86 9.12 -44.25
CA THR A 1105 -9.84 7.65 -44.18
C THR A 1105 -11.13 7.12 -43.55
N ILE A 1106 -11.54 7.69 -42.42
CA ILE A 1106 -12.84 7.34 -41.81
C ILE A 1106 -14.00 7.62 -42.77
N HIS A 1107 -13.97 8.73 -43.52
CA HIS A 1107 -15.04 9.06 -44.46
C HIS A 1107 -15.12 8.05 -45.62
N ARG A 1108 -13.97 7.55 -46.08
CA ARG A 1108 -13.90 6.48 -47.09
C ARG A 1108 -14.40 5.15 -46.55
N TRP A 1109 -14.08 4.82 -45.30
CA TRP A 1109 -14.52 3.58 -44.66
C TRP A 1109 -16.02 3.59 -44.35
N ILE A 1110 -16.55 4.70 -43.84
CA ILE A 1110 -17.99 4.91 -43.67
C ILE A 1110 -18.72 4.72 -45.00
N LYS A 1111 -18.21 5.30 -46.09
CA LYS A 1111 -18.81 5.16 -47.42
C LYS A 1111 -18.62 3.77 -48.04
N ARG A 1112 -17.51 3.08 -47.74
CA ARG A 1112 -17.21 1.72 -48.20
C ARG A 1112 -18.09 0.66 -47.50
N TYR A 1113 -18.43 0.89 -46.24
CA TYR A 1113 -19.25 0.00 -45.42
C TYR A 1113 -20.70 0.47 -45.25
N ASP A 1114 -21.06 1.59 -45.90
CA ASP A 1114 -22.39 2.22 -45.92
C ASP A 1114 -22.95 2.62 -44.53
N LEU A 1115 -22.08 3.17 -43.67
CA LEU A 1115 -22.37 3.55 -42.27
C LEU A 1115 -22.74 5.04 -42.10
N GLY A 1116 -23.44 5.59 -43.10
CA GLY A 1116 -23.70 7.02 -43.30
C GLY A 1116 -24.64 7.66 -42.29
#